data_AF-A0A381WTI4-F1
#
_entry.id   AF-A0A381WTI4-F1
#
_cell.length_a   1.000
_cell.length_b   1.000
_cell.length_c   1.000
_cell.angle_alpha   90.00
_cell.angle_beta   90.00
_cell.angle_gamma   90.00
#
_symmetry.space_group_name_H-M   'P 1'
#
loop_
_entity.id
_entity.type
_entity.pdbx_description
1 polymer ?
#
loop_
_entity_poly.entity_id
_entity_poly.type
_entity_poly.pdbx_seq_one_letter_code
_entity_poly.pdbx_strand_id
1 'polypeptide(L)'
;MSCRGVSLWSEAGRLRYRAPEGALDDELRAELKRCKNELLNVVMQRRSAFEFPHLQRLLHDAPIPLSSAQQSLWFLDRLYPQNTSANEQFALCLRGTLETEHLERAWNQLLERHEILRTRFEAINGEPRQIIQPATLEIVAITDLSTLPAHLARRQLETAAADCICEPFKLTAGRLIRARLFRLSAHKHVLLVTAHHIVADGVSVAIMRDELARLYDDSIARRVSVPNYSSVQYADFAVTQTAHLKGDWVSSEMETWRRQLAGAPQQLEFPARAHAERAERGTEKRLAIQIPAPLADALHDLAHAEAVTLFMTLLAAFRTLLFRHSGQQDILIGSPVTLRDVSETSRMIGCMVNNVVFRTPVDGNWTFRDVLARERDTAIFAYQHSKLPFEKVVEAMDPARELGRHPLFQVLFLFDDQQSGMACAQNLEFAVEALPVDRSSYWDLELSFSDHGVGEPLTGFIGYRTDLFDGWFIDALPVRLQMLLQSIVDSPDLSLSRLPMIEVATIKQLLCEWNDTRAPYPEMPTLHGLFERQVALSPDSIAVRGQVAEQVSYRDLNCSGNQLAHFLVKRGAGPRQIIGLCLHRSIEQIRGLLAILKTGATVLPLDPTYPRARLARILDEAQPRMIVTNLALSAQLSGENIPLVCVDGPDATLVNSARSSNLDAAVVPRDPAYVLFTSGST
;
A
#
# COMPACT_ATOMS: atom_id res chain seq x y z
N MET A 1 -11.62 12.59 32.57
CA MET A 1 -12.54 13.75 32.42
C MET A 1 -12.86 14.27 33.81
N SER A 2 -12.81 15.59 34.02
CA SER A 2 -13.31 16.24 35.24
C SER A 2 -14.38 17.23 34.81
N CYS A 3 -15.64 16.82 34.87
CA CYS A 3 -16.79 17.71 34.89
C CYS A 3 -17.57 17.36 36.15
N ARG A 4 -17.99 18.36 36.93
CA ARG A 4 -18.72 18.21 38.20
C ARG A 4 -18.01 17.38 39.29
N GLY A 5 -16.67 17.28 39.26
CA GLY A 5 -15.89 16.54 40.27
C GLY A 5 -15.93 15.02 40.11
N VAL A 6 -16.45 14.50 38.99
CA VAL A 6 -16.42 13.06 38.67
C VAL A 6 -15.05 12.69 38.12
N SER A 7 -14.38 11.71 38.74
CA SER A 7 -13.13 11.11 38.26
C SER A 7 -13.37 9.70 37.77
N LEU A 8 -12.82 9.33 36.60
CA LEU A 8 -12.92 8.00 35.98
C LEU A 8 -11.53 7.36 35.90
N TRP A 9 -11.40 6.07 36.24
CA TRP A 9 -10.16 5.30 36.08
C TRP A 9 -10.46 3.84 35.68
N SER A 10 -9.44 3.11 35.23
CA SER A 10 -9.55 1.69 34.89
C SER A 10 -8.84 0.85 35.96
N GLU A 11 -9.50 -0.22 36.40
CA GLU A 11 -8.96 -1.19 37.35
C GLU A 11 -9.32 -2.60 36.85
N ALA A 12 -8.31 -3.44 36.58
CA ALA A 12 -8.46 -4.78 36.01
C ALA A 12 -9.40 -4.85 34.78
N GLY A 13 -9.29 -3.88 33.86
CA GLY A 13 -10.10 -3.83 32.64
C GLY A 13 -11.55 -3.36 32.86
N ARG A 14 -11.88 -2.85 34.05
CA ARG A 14 -13.22 -2.32 34.37
C ARG A 14 -13.15 -0.82 34.64
N LEU A 15 -14.09 -0.08 34.06
CA LEU A 15 -14.26 1.35 34.30
C LEU A 15 -14.77 1.57 35.72
N ARG A 16 -14.04 2.37 36.49
CA ARG A 16 -14.34 2.80 37.86
C ARG A 16 -14.55 4.30 37.86
N TYR A 17 -15.34 4.78 38.82
CA TYR A 17 -15.59 6.20 38.99
C TYR A 17 -15.64 6.60 40.47
N ARG A 18 -15.34 7.87 40.73
CA ARG A 18 -15.51 8.55 42.02
C ARG A 18 -16.25 9.85 41.71
N ALA A 19 -17.38 10.06 42.37
CA ALA A 19 -18.22 11.25 42.17
C ALA A 19 -18.70 11.76 43.54
N PRO A 20 -18.86 13.08 43.72
CA PRO A 20 -19.57 13.64 44.87
C PRO A 20 -21.01 13.12 44.94
N GLU A 21 -21.59 13.06 46.14
CA GLU A 21 -22.96 12.61 46.36
C GLU A 21 -23.95 13.50 45.56
N GLY A 22 -24.78 12.89 44.71
CA GLY A 22 -25.71 13.61 43.83
C GLY A 22 -25.13 14.09 42.48
N ALA A 23 -23.84 13.91 42.19
CA ALA A 23 -23.23 14.35 40.93
C ALA A 23 -23.51 13.45 39.72
N LEU A 24 -24.06 12.25 39.95
CA LEU A 24 -24.44 11.27 38.93
C LEU A 24 -25.95 11.01 39.02
N ASP A 25 -26.73 11.77 38.26
CA ASP A 25 -28.14 11.47 38.02
C ASP A 25 -28.30 10.20 37.15
N ASP A 26 -29.53 9.68 37.04
CA ASP A 26 -29.81 8.42 36.35
C ASP A 26 -29.55 8.50 34.84
N GLU A 27 -29.68 9.70 34.26
CA GLU A 27 -29.40 9.98 32.85
C GLU A 27 -27.90 9.89 32.57
N LEU A 28 -27.06 10.55 33.39
CA LEU A 28 -25.60 10.47 33.26
C LEU A 28 -25.07 9.05 33.54
N ARG A 29 -25.71 8.29 34.43
CA ARG A 29 -25.35 6.87 34.65
C ARG A 29 -25.67 5.98 33.46
N ALA A 30 -26.81 6.21 32.81
CA ALA A 30 -27.18 5.51 31.58
C ALA A 30 -26.20 5.85 30.46
N GLU A 31 -25.79 7.12 30.36
CA GLU A 31 -24.82 7.58 29.37
C GLU A 31 -23.40 7.04 29.64
N LEU A 32 -22.93 7.04 30.89
CA LEU A 32 -21.66 6.40 31.27
C LEU A 32 -21.64 4.89 30.99
N LYS A 33 -22.79 4.22 31.09
CA LYS A 33 -22.93 2.80 30.72
C LYS A 33 -22.88 2.62 29.20
N ARG A 34 -23.55 3.49 28.44
CA ARG A 34 -23.56 3.48 26.97
C ARG A 34 -22.17 3.72 26.40
N CYS A 35 -21.46 4.72 26.91
CA CYS A 35 -20.11 5.09 26.47
C CYS A 35 -19.01 4.35 27.26
N LYS A 36 -19.33 3.27 28.00
CA LYS A 36 -18.38 2.63 28.92
C LYS A 36 -17.10 2.18 28.23
N ASN A 37 -17.20 1.59 27.04
CA ASN A 37 -16.04 1.06 26.30
C ASN A 37 -15.20 2.19 25.70
N GLU A 38 -15.83 3.24 25.18
CA GLU A 38 -15.14 4.47 24.74
C GLU A 38 -14.41 5.14 25.91
N LEU A 39 -15.06 5.29 27.05
CA LEU A 39 -14.45 5.84 28.26
C LEU A 39 -13.33 4.95 28.80
N LEU A 40 -13.48 3.62 28.72
CA LEU A 40 -12.41 2.68 29.09
C LEU A 40 -11.20 2.88 28.17
N ASN A 41 -11.42 3.04 26.85
CA ASN A 41 -10.38 3.31 25.88
C ASN A 41 -9.70 4.67 26.13
N VAL A 42 -10.46 5.75 26.36
CA VAL A 42 -9.91 7.07 26.72
C VAL A 42 -9.09 7.02 28.02
N VAL A 43 -9.57 6.27 29.01
CA VAL A 43 -8.87 6.09 30.30
C VAL A 43 -7.64 5.18 30.14
N MET A 44 -7.68 4.19 29.26
CA MET A 44 -6.54 3.32 28.94
C MET A 44 -5.48 4.03 28.09
N GLN A 45 -5.87 4.88 27.14
CA GLN A 45 -5.00 5.79 26.40
C GLN A 45 -4.24 6.74 27.34
N ARG A 46 -4.88 7.17 28.44
CA ARG A 46 -4.25 8.01 29.47
C ARG A 46 -3.34 7.25 30.44
N ARG A 47 -3.31 5.92 30.41
CA ARG A 47 -2.53 5.08 31.32
C ARG A 47 -1.09 4.87 30.84
N SER A 48 -0.50 5.83 30.14
CA SER A 48 0.96 5.88 30.03
C SER A 48 1.52 6.09 31.43
N ALA A 49 2.51 5.31 31.86
CA ALA A 49 3.21 5.55 33.13
C ALA A 49 3.92 6.93 33.17
N PHE A 50 3.95 7.63 32.03
CA PHE A 50 4.48 8.96 31.83
C PHE A 50 3.38 10.01 31.82
N GLU A 51 3.18 10.73 32.92
CA GLU A 51 2.36 11.95 32.91
C GLU A 51 3.17 13.07 32.25
N PHE A 52 2.60 13.68 31.20
CA PHE A 52 3.23 14.86 30.65
C PHE A 52 3.16 15.95 31.73
N PRO A 53 4.27 16.63 32.05
CA PRO A 53 4.29 17.61 33.13
C PRO A 53 3.29 18.73 32.83
N HIS A 54 2.70 19.28 33.89
CA HIS A 54 1.81 20.44 33.78
C HIS A 54 2.53 21.58 33.05
N LEU A 55 1.90 22.06 31.98
CA LEU A 55 2.42 23.17 31.21
C LEU A 55 2.11 24.48 31.90
N GLN A 56 3.12 25.33 32.00
CA GLN A 56 2.99 26.68 32.52
C GLN A 56 3.54 27.65 31.49
N ARG A 57 2.98 28.87 31.48
CA ARG A 57 3.51 29.95 30.66
C ARG A 57 4.90 30.32 31.16
N LEU A 58 5.92 30.23 30.30
CA LEU A 58 7.31 30.51 30.64
C LEU A 58 7.73 31.89 30.12
N LEU A 59 8.62 32.54 30.87
CA LEU A 59 9.41 33.64 30.34
C LEU A 59 10.60 33.04 29.59
N HIS A 60 10.72 33.37 28.30
CA HIS A 60 11.79 32.85 27.46
C HIS A 60 13.00 33.79 27.48
N ASP A 61 13.79 33.70 28.56
CA ASP A 61 15.04 34.49 28.70
C ASP A 61 16.25 33.85 27.98
N ALA A 62 16.05 32.65 27.42
CA ALA A 62 17.04 31.88 26.68
C ALA A 62 16.49 31.42 25.31
N PRO A 63 17.36 31.06 24.34
CA PRO A 63 16.92 30.58 23.03
C PRO A 63 15.99 29.36 23.14
N ILE A 64 14.83 29.44 22.50
CA ILE A 64 13.77 28.44 22.59
C ILE A 64 14.14 27.22 21.71
N PRO A 65 14.17 25.99 22.25
CA PRO A 65 14.46 24.79 21.47
C PRO A 65 13.30 24.40 20.56
N LEU A 66 13.56 23.55 19.56
CA LEU A 66 12.51 22.90 18.78
C LEU A 66 11.99 21.68 19.52
N SER A 67 10.68 21.46 19.46
CA SER A 67 10.05 20.16 19.79
C SER A 67 10.57 19.04 18.86
N SER A 68 10.42 17.77 19.24
CA SER A 68 10.95 16.65 18.43
C SER A 68 10.43 16.66 16.99
N ALA A 69 9.12 16.81 16.80
CA ALA A 69 8.52 16.88 15.47
C ALA A 69 9.07 18.04 14.63
N GLN A 70 9.29 19.20 15.26
CA GLN A 70 9.92 20.34 14.57
C GLN A 70 11.38 20.07 14.21
N GLN A 71 12.15 19.37 15.06
CA GLN A 71 13.53 19.01 14.74
C GLN A 71 13.60 18.12 13.48
N SER A 72 12.67 17.18 13.33
CA SER A 72 12.56 16.32 12.15
C SER A 72 12.24 17.09 10.89
N LEU A 73 11.25 17.97 10.95
CA LEU A 73 10.87 18.82 9.82
C LEU A 73 11.98 19.81 9.44
N TRP A 74 12.67 20.36 10.44
CA TRP A 74 13.86 21.19 10.21
C TRP A 74 14.98 20.40 9.53
N PHE A 75 15.27 19.18 10.00
CA PHE A 75 16.27 18.31 9.40
C PHE A 75 15.93 17.98 7.93
N LEU A 76 14.67 17.65 7.65
CA LEU A 76 14.19 17.38 6.30
C LEU A 76 14.32 18.61 5.38
N ASP A 77 13.98 19.79 5.86
CA ASP A 77 14.16 21.05 5.12
C ASP A 77 15.64 21.36 4.84
N ARG A 78 16.54 21.07 5.79
CA ARG A 78 18.00 21.23 5.58
C ARG A 78 18.55 20.23 4.58
N LEU A 79 18.06 18.99 4.59
CA LEU A 79 18.47 17.94 3.66
C LEU A 79 17.94 18.22 2.24
N TYR A 80 16.76 18.82 2.13
CA TYR A 80 16.09 19.14 0.86
C TYR A 80 15.57 20.57 0.84
N PRO A 81 16.44 21.56 0.56
CA PRO A 81 16.00 22.94 0.44
C PRO A 81 14.94 23.11 -0.65
N GLN A 82 13.95 23.99 -0.42
CA GLN A 82 12.82 24.26 -1.32
C GLN A 82 11.81 23.11 -1.46
N ASN A 83 11.90 22.08 -0.61
CA ASN A 83 10.92 21.02 -0.59
C ASN A 83 9.57 21.53 -0.05
N THR A 84 8.48 21.13 -0.71
CA THR A 84 7.11 21.54 -0.39
C THR A 84 6.26 20.40 0.18
N SER A 85 6.82 19.20 0.40
CA SER A 85 6.06 18.07 0.95
C SER A 85 5.58 18.28 2.39
N ALA A 86 6.18 19.23 3.10
CA ALA A 86 5.73 19.68 4.42
C ALA A 86 4.81 20.91 4.34
N ASN A 87 4.38 21.34 3.15
CA ASN A 87 3.32 22.34 3.05
C ASN A 87 1.99 21.65 3.30
N GLU A 88 1.17 22.24 4.16
CA GLU A 88 -0.22 21.88 4.37
C GLU A 88 -1.11 23.00 3.86
N GLN A 89 -2.22 22.64 3.24
CA GLN A 89 -3.20 23.59 2.77
C GLN A 89 -4.60 23.13 3.14
N PHE A 90 -5.42 24.08 3.52
CA PHE A 90 -6.84 23.89 3.75
C PHE A 90 -7.61 25.06 3.13
N ALA A 91 -8.80 24.75 2.62
CA ALA A 91 -9.72 25.75 2.10
C ALA A 91 -10.89 25.89 3.06
N LEU A 92 -11.18 27.13 3.47
CA LEU A 92 -12.38 27.45 4.22
C LEU A 92 -13.41 28.03 3.25
N CYS A 93 -14.48 27.28 2.99
CA CYS A 93 -15.66 27.73 2.28
C CYS A 93 -16.45 28.68 3.19
N LEU A 94 -16.49 29.95 2.81
CA LEU A 94 -17.21 30.99 3.54
C LEU A 94 -18.54 31.27 2.85
N ARG A 95 -19.65 30.93 3.50
CA ARG A 95 -21.01 31.07 2.93
C ARG A 95 -21.77 32.16 3.66
N GLY A 96 -22.26 33.15 2.92
CA GLY A 96 -22.90 34.34 3.47
C GLY A 96 -22.27 35.64 2.97
N THR A 97 -22.71 36.76 3.54
CA THR A 97 -22.27 38.09 3.12
C THR A 97 -20.97 38.44 3.84
N LEU A 98 -19.84 38.31 3.15
CA LEU A 98 -18.51 38.55 3.72
C LEU A 98 -18.14 40.03 3.71
N GLU A 99 -17.84 40.56 4.89
CA GLU A 99 -17.17 41.86 5.07
C GLU A 99 -15.66 41.67 5.21
N THR A 100 -14.91 41.94 4.14
CA THR A 100 -13.48 41.57 4.02
C THR A 100 -12.58 42.27 5.05
N GLU A 101 -12.91 43.50 5.43
CA GLU A 101 -12.17 44.27 6.45
C GLU A 101 -12.23 43.58 7.84
N HIS A 102 -13.38 43.00 8.19
CA HIS A 102 -13.53 42.25 9.44
C HIS A 102 -12.81 40.90 9.39
N LEU A 103 -12.77 40.25 8.23
CA LEU A 103 -11.99 39.03 8.03
C LEU A 103 -10.49 39.30 8.17
N GLU A 104 -9.99 40.37 7.56
CA GLU A 104 -8.59 40.78 7.66
C GLU A 104 -8.20 41.12 9.10
N ARG A 105 -9.07 41.83 9.85
CA ARG A 105 -8.87 42.07 11.29
C ARG A 105 -8.82 40.77 12.09
N ALA A 106 -9.76 39.86 11.84
CA ALA A 106 -9.82 38.57 12.52
C ALA A 106 -8.58 37.71 12.24
N TRP A 107 -8.12 37.68 10.98
CA TRP A 107 -6.90 37.01 10.57
C TRP A 107 -5.67 37.56 11.31
N ASN A 108 -5.52 38.89 11.34
CA ASN A 108 -4.41 39.52 12.04
C ASN A 108 -4.41 39.26 13.56
N GLN A 109 -5.59 39.27 14.18
CA GLN A 109 -5.72 38.92 15.60
C GLN A 109 -5.38 37.46 15.88
N LEU A 110 -5.74 36.54 14.98
CA LEU A 110 -5.35 35.13 15.09
C LEU A 110 -3.81 34.98 15.06
N LEU A 111 -3.15 35.64 14.11
CA LEU A 111 -1.68 35.62 13.99
C LEU A 111 -0.98 36.28 15.18
N GLU A 112 -1.56 37.34 15.74
CA GLU A 112 -1.02 37.99 16.95
C GLU A 112 -1.12 37.08 18.18
N ARG A 113 -2.28 36.43 18.35
CA ARG A 113 -2.63 35.59 19.49
C ARG A 113 -1.76 34.33 19.60
N HIS A 114 -1.39 33.73 18.47
CA HIS A 114 -0.64 32.46 18.44
C HIS A 114 0.81 32.68 18.04
N GLU A 115 1.73 32.56 19.02
CA GLU A 115 3.16 32.81 18.82
C GLU A 115 3.76 31.97 17.69
N ILE A 116 3.35 30.71 17.59
CA ILE A 116 3.88 29.76 16.61
C ILE A 116 3.66 30.19 15.16
N LEU A 117 2.56 30.90 14.85
CA LEU A 117 2.24 31.34 13.49
C LEU A 117 3.16 32.48 13.02
N ARG A 118 3.86 33.12 13.95
CA ARG A 118 4.85 34.18 13.74
C ARG A 118 6.26 33.76 14.18
N THR A 119 6.48 32.45 14.35
CA THR A 119 7.80 31.89 14.66
C THR A 119 8.54 31.53 13.38
N ARG A 120 9.83 31.89 13.34
CA ARG A 120 10.79 31.35 12.37
C ARG A 120 11.83 30.49 13.09
N PHE A 121 12.64 29.76 12.32
CA PHE A 121 13.61 28.81 12.85
C PHE A 121 15.01 29.14 12.36
N GLU A 122 15.97 29.21 13.26
CA GLU A 122 17.36 29.55 12.92
C GLU A 122 18.34 28.61 13.63
N ALA A 123 19.48 28.35 13.00
CA ALA A 123 20.58 27.65 13.67
C ALA A 123 21.41 28.65 14.49
N ILE A 124 21.39 28.53 15.80
CA ILE A 124 22.21 29.32 16.73
C ILE A 124 23.24 28.39 17.35
N ASN A 125 24.53 28.67 17.12
CA ASN A 125 25.65 27.82 17.56
C ASN A 125 25.53 26.35 17.07
N GLY A 126 25.02 26.16 15.85
CA GLY A 126 24.86 24.84 15.24
C GLY A 126 23.59 24.08 15.66
N GLU A 127 22.79 24.62 16.60
CA GLU A 127 21.53 24.00 17.01
C GLU A 127 20.32 24.80 16.53
N PRO A 128 19.24 24.14 16.06
CA PRO A 128 18.04 24.86 15.66
C PRO A 128 17.33 25.45 16.88
N ARG A 129 16.79 26.66 16.69
CA ARG A 129 16.06 27.45 17.69
C ARG A 129 14.85 28.14 17.08
N GLN A 130 13.82 28.33 17.90
CA GLN A 130 12.62 29.09 17.57
C GLN A 130 12.84 30.57 17.87
N ILE A 131 12.50 31.43 16.91
CA ILE A 131 12.57 32.90 17.04
C ILE A 131 11.17 33.46 16.80
N ILE A 132 10.49 33.84 17.88
CA ILE A 132 9.16 34.43 17.84
C ILE A 132 9.27 35.87 17.35
N GLN A 133 8.59 36.22 16.27
CA GLN A 133 8.56 37.59 15.73
C GLN A 133 7.42 38.42 16.32
N PRO A 134 7.57 39.75 16.43
CA PRO A 134 6.44 40.63 16.68
C PRO A 134 5.34 40.43 15.64
N ALA A 135 4.08 40.63 16.03
CA ALA A 135 2.98 40.63 15.09
C ALA A 135 3.11 41.82 14.12
N THR A 136 3.02 41.56 12.82
CA THR A 136 2.88 42.59 11.79
C THR A 136 1.54 42.43 11.09
N LEU A 137 0.97 43.54 10.61
CA LEU A 137 -0.27 43.50 9.83
C LEU A 137 -0.04 42.77 8.51
N GLU A 138 -0.99 41.91 8.16
CA GLU A 138 -1.03 41.13 6.94
C GLU A 138 -2.34 41.38 6.21
N ILE A 139 -2.21 41.69 4.92
CA ILE A 139 -3.34 41.90 4.03
C ILE A 139 -3.64 40.59 3.33
N VAL A 140 -4.85 40.08 3.48
CA VAL A 140 -5.31 38.89 2.74
C VAL A 140 -5.54 39.29 1.29
N ALA A 141 -4.74 38.75 0.37
CA ALA A 141 -4.91 39.03 -1.05
C ALA A 141 -6.28 38.54 -1.53
N ILE A 142 -7.02 39.38 -2.24
CA ILE A 142 -8.37 39.08 -2.75
C ILE A 142 -8.34 38.90 -4.26
N THR A 143 -8.78 37.74 -4.72
CA THR A 143 -8.97 37.43 -6.14
C THR A 143 -10.47 37.31 -6.41
N ASP A 144 -11.02 38.19 -7.26
CA ASP A 144 -12.43 38.11 -7.65
C ASP A 144 -12.61 37.21 -8.87
N LEU A 145 -13.28 36.07 -8.66
CA LEU A 145 -13.64 35.10 -9.69
C LEU A 145 -15.14 35.11 -9.99
N SER A 146 -15.91 36.02 -9.39
CA SER A 146 -17.38 36.01 -9.45
C SER A 146 -17.97 36.35 -10.80
N THR A 147 -17.16 36.93 -11.70
CA THR A 147 -17.55 37.25 -13.08
C THR A 147 -17.35 36.07 -14.04
N LEU A 148 -16.64 35.02 -13.61
CA LEU A 148 -16.38 33.85 -14.43
C LEU A 148 -17.52 32.81 -14.33
N PRO A 149 -17.76 32.02 -15.39
CA PRO A 149 -18.57 30.81 -15.29
C PRO A 149 -18.07 29.89 -14.17
N ALA A 150 -18.99 29.27 -13.42
CA ALA A 150 -18.65 28.50 -12.21
C ALA A 150 -17.57 27.43 -12.41
N HIS A 151 -17.58 26.72 -13.55
CA HIS A 151 -16.57 25.71 -13.86
C HIS A 151 -15.17 26.31 -14.12
N LEU A 152 -15.08 27.51 -14.69
CA LEU A 152 -13.80 28.22 -14.89
C LEU A 152 -13.30 28.82 -13.57
N ALA A 153 -14.20 29.41 -12.77
CA ALA A 153 -13.87 29.88 -11.43
C ALA A 153 -13.32 28.73 -10.56
N ARG A 154 -13.96 27.55 -10.62
CA ARG A 154 -13.49 26.35 -9.91
C ARG A 154 -12.10 25.91 -10.37
N ARG A 155 -11.87 25.82 -11.68
CA ARG A 155 -10.53 25.46 -12.22
C ARG A 155 -9.46 26.45 -11.80
N GLN A 156 -9.74 27.76 -11.84
CA GLN A 156 -8.78 28.78 -11.40
C GLN A 156 -8.48 28.69 -9.90
N LEU A 157 -9.47 28.38 -9.06
CA LEU A 157 -9.26 28.11 -7.63
C LEU A 157 -8.37 26.88 -7.43
N GLU A 158 -8.61 25.79 -8.16
CA GLU A 158 -7.79 24.57 -8.10
C GLU A 158 -6.35 24.82 -8.58
N THR A 159 -6.16 25.58 -9.65
CA THR A 159 -4.82 26.01 -10.12
C THR A 159 -4.12 26.86 -9.06
N ALA A 160 -4.80 27.86 -8.50
CA ALA A 160 -4.21 28.70 -7.47
C ALA A 160 -3.87 27.91 -6.19
N ALA A 161 -4.70 26.92 -5.84
CA ALA A 161 -4.45 25.99 -4.74
C ALA A 161 -3.17 25.17 -4.98
N ALA A 162 -3.03 24.59 -6.18
CA ALA A 162 -1.85 23.85 -6.63
C ALA A 162 -0.58 24.72 -6.64
N ASP A 163 -0.67 25.97 -7.10
CA ASP A 163 0.46 26.89 -7.08
C ASP A 163 0.87 27.24 -5.65
N CYS A 164 -0.10 27.49 -4.76
CA CYS A 164 0.17 27.86 -3.38
C CYS A 164 0.81 26.72 -2.57
N ILE A 165 0.39 25.47 -2.79
CA ILE A 165 0.99 24.32 -2.09
C ILE A 165 2.40 24.03 -2.61
N CYS A 166 2.67 24.30 -3.90
CA CYS A 166 3.99 24.12 -4.51
C CYS A 166 4.96 25.28 -4.27
N GLU A 167 4.52 26.39 -3.67
CA GLU A 167 5.38 27.52 -3.36
C GLU A 167 6.14 27.27 -2.03
N PRO A 168 7.48 27.10 -2.05
CA PRO A 168 8.25 26.69 -0.88
C PRO A 168 8.24 27.73 0.25
N PHE A 169 8.30 27.27 1.49
CA PHE A 169 8.58 28.13 2.64
C PHE A 169 10.08 28.16 2.95
N LYS A 170 10.55 29.30 3.46
CA LYS A 170 11.91 29.42 4.01
C LYS A 170 11.82 29.44 5.52
N LEU A 171 12.16 28.34 6.19
CA LEU A 171 12.02 28.21 7.65
C LEU A 171 12.82 29.28 8.41
N THR A 172 13.93 29.76 7.82
CA THR A 172 14.80 30.81 8.37
C THR A 172 14.33 32.23 8.10
N ALA A 173 13.34 32.45 7.23
CA ALA A 173 12.99 33.78 6.77
C ALA A 173 11.49 33.91 6.48
N GLY A 174 10.89 34.96 7.04
CA GLY A 174 9.48 35.30 6.77
C GLY A 174 8.49 34.51 7.63
N ARG A 175 7.24 34.49 7.17
CA ARG A 175 6.10 33.83 7.82
C ARG A 175 5.88 32.46 7.23
N LEU A 176 5.49 31.52 8.08
CA LEU A 176 5.29 30.11 7.71
C LEU A 176 3.82 29.75 7.50
N ILE A 177 3.00 30.78 7.28
CA ILE A 177 1.57 30.70 6.94
C ILE A 177 1.24 31.82 5.96
N ARG A 178 0.31 31.57 5.04
CA ARG A 178 -0.17 32.51 4.01
C ARG A 178 -1.67 32.31 3.83
N ALA A 179 -2.41 33.39 3.60
CA ALA A 179 -3.83 33.34 3.26
C ALA A 179 -4.16 34.09 1.97
N ARG A 180 -5.04 33.52 1.15
CA ARG A 180 -5.59 34.16 -0.06
C ARG A 180 -7.10 33.95 -0.11
N LEU A 181 -7.85 35.03 -0.32
CA LEU A 181 -9.31 35.00 -0.42
C LEU A 181 -9.73 35.00 -1.89
N PHE A 182 -10.62 34.07 -2.24
CA PHE A 182 -11.23 33.99 -3.55
C PHE A 182 -12.73 34.26 -3.43
N ARG A 183 -13.22 35.25 -4.18
CA ARG A 183 -14.66 35.53 -4.26
C ARG A 183 -15.26 34.77 -5.44
N LEU A 184 -16.17 33.84 -5.17
CA LEU A 184 -16.86 33.04 -6.20
C LEU A 184 -18.23 33.61 -6.55
N SER A 185 -18.89 34.28 -5.60
CA SER A 185 -20.13 35.02 -5.80
C SER A 185 -20.31 36.08 -4.71
N ALA A 186 -21.46 36.77 -4.67
CA ALA A 186 -21.79 37.67 -3.57
C ALA A 186 -21.90 36.97 -2.20
N HIS A 187 -22.19 35.66 -2.17
CA HIS A 187 -22.45 34.90 -0.94
C HIS A 187 -21.56 33.66 -0.78
N LYS A 188 -20.57 33.47 -1.65
CA LYS A 188 -19.65 32.33 -1.59
C LYS A 188 -18.22 32.79 -1.83
N HIS A 189 -17.37 32.49 -0.87
CA HIS A 189 -15.95 32.81 -0.89
C HIS A 189 -15.15 31.59 -0.44
N VAL A 190 -13.88 31.53 -0.81
CA VAL A 190 -12.95 30.51 -0.34
C VAL A 190 -11.72 31.20 0.20
N LEU A 191 -11.45 31.03 1.49
CA LEU A 191 -10.18 31.43 2.10
C LEU A 191 -9.23 30.24 2.04
N LEU A 192 -8.24 30.35 1.16
CA LEU A 192 -7.18 29.36 1.02
C LEU A 192 -6.07 29.71 2.00
N VAL A 193 -5.75 28.79 2.91
CA VAL A 193 -4.66 28.96 3.87
C VAL A 193 -3.64 27.86 3.63
N THR A 194 -2.38 28.27 3.39
CA THR A 194 -1.24 27.35 3.27
C THR A 194 -0.27 27.64 4.42
N ALA A 195 0.14 26.61 5.16
CA ALA A 195 1.13 26.71 6.22
C ALA A 195 2.20 25.62 6.06
N HIS A 196 3.39 25.86 6.60
CA HIS A 196 4.36 24.78 6.75
C HIS A 196 3.98 23.92 7.97
N HIS A 197 4.04 22.60 7.84
CA HIS A 197 3.64 21.63 8.87
C HIS A 197 4.42 21.80 10.19
N ILE A 198 5.56 22.51 10.16
CA ILE A 198 6.36 22.84 11.37
C ILE A 198 5.65 23.82 12.33
N VAL A 199 4.66 24.59 11.85
CA VAL A 199 3.89 25.56 12.66
C VAL A 199 2.41 25.21 12.82
N ALA A 200 1.91 24.21 12.09
CA ALA A 200 0.52 23.79 12.13
C ALA A 200 0.39 22.30 11.77
N ASP A 201 -0.68 21.67 12.24
CA ASP A 201 -1.06 20.30 11.89
C ASP A 201 -2.57 20.24 11.58
N GLY A 202 -3.07 19.06 11.20
CA GLY A 202 -4.50 18.88 10.88
C GLY A 202 -5.47 19.36 11.98
N VAL A 203 -5.15 19.14 13.26
CA VAL A 203 -5.98 19.63 14.38
C VAL A 203 -5.93 21.16 14.50
N SER A 204 -4.77 21.76 14.21
CA SER A 204 -4.62 23.23 14.17
C SER A 204 -5.57 23.87 13.16
N VAL A 205 -5.91 23.19 12.06
CA VAL A 205 -6.87 23.68 11.06
C VAL A 205 -8.26 23.91 11.67
N ALA A 206 -8.78 22.92 12.39
CA ALA A 206 -10.09 23.03 13.05
C ALA A 206 -10.08 24.14 14.13
N ILE A 207 -9.00 24.25 14.90
CA ILE A 207 -8.84 25.31 15.90
C ILE A 207 -8.81 26.70 15.24
N MET A 208 -8.04 26.86 14.15
CA MET A 208 -7.97 28.10 13.38
C MET A 208 -9.32 28.49 12.81
N ARG A 209 -10.07 27.55 12.23
CA ARG A 209 -11.43 27.79 11.73
C ARG A 209 -12.34 28.35 12.84
N ASP A 210 -12.41 27.67 13.97
CA ASP A 210 -13.27 28.06 15.09
C ASP A 210 -12.89 29.43 15.66
N GLU A 211 -11.59 29.68 15.80
CA GLU A 211 -11.10 30.97 16.28
C GLU A 211 -11.33 32.09 15.28
N LEU A 212 -11.10 31.86 13.99
CA LEU A 212 -11.33 32.84 12.95
C LEU A 212 -12.81 33.26 12.89
N ALA A 213 -13.73 32.31 12.99
CA ALA A 213 -15.17 32.59 13.03
C ALA A 213 -15.54 33.47 14.24
N ARG A 214 -15.02 33.15 15.43
CA ARG A 214 -15.25 33.95 16.65
C ARG A 214 -14.64 35.35 16.57
N LEU A 215 -13.40 35.46 16.10
CA LEU A 215 -12.70 36.74 15.96
C LEU A 215 -13.39 37.63 14.90
N TYR A 216 -13.94 37.02 13.85
CA TYR A 216 -14.74 37.72 12.86
C TYR A 216 -16.03 38.30 13.47
N ASP A 217 -16.76 37.50 14.24
CA ASP A 217 -17.95 37.94 14.98
C ASP A 217 -17.64 39.07 15.97
N ASP A 218 -16.56 38.95 16.74
CA ASP A 218 -16.14 39.99 17.69
C ASP A 218 -15.74 41.28 16.96
N SER A 219 -15.12 41.17 15.79
CA SER A 219 -14.78 42.31 14.94
C SER A 219 -16.03 43.07 14.46
N ILE A 220 -17.05 42.35 13.99
CA ILE A 220 -18.34 42.92 13.57
C ILE A 220 -19.03 43.61 14.75
N ALA A 221 -19.10 42.91 15.88
CA ALA A 221 -19.72 43.41 17.10
C ALA A 221 -18.92 44.52 17.79
N ARG A 222 -17.74 44.91 17.25
CA ARG A 222 -16.80 45.87 17.83
C ARG A 222 -16.42 45.55 19.28
N ARG A 223 -16.38 44.27 19.63
CA ARG A 223 -15.92 43.82 20.94
C ARG A 223 -14.40 43.88 20.97
N VAL A 224 -13.85 44.39 22.06
CA VAL A 224 -12.42 44.29 22.31
C VAL A 224 -12.15 42.84 22.73
N SER A 225 -11.63 42.04 21.80
CA SER A 225 -11.07 40.74 22.14
C SER A 225 -9.79 40.99 22.93
N VAL A 226 -9.83 40.76 24.26
CA VAL A 226 -8.62 40.84 25.08
C VAL A 226 -7.82 39.58 24.76
N PRO A 227 -6.60 39.71 24.20
CA PRO A 227 -5.80 38.52 23.92
C PRO A 227 -5.50 37.85 25.25
N ASN A 228 -5.79 36.55 25.35
CA ASN A 228 -5.51 35.81 26.57
C ASN A 228 -4.02 35.47 26.62
N TYR A 229 -3.19 36.47 26.91
CA TYR A 229 -1.73 36.32 27.00
C TYR A 229 -1.28 35.41 28.16
N SER A 230 -2.21 34.96 29.00
CA SER A 230 -1.96 34.08 30.15
C SER A 230 -2.00 32.59 29.83
N SER A 231 -2.40 32.20 28.60
CA SER A 231 -2.41 30.80 28.20
C SER A 231 -1.04 30.32 27.73
N VAL A 232 -0.73 29.06 28.03
CA VAL A 232 0.42 28.31 27.51
C VAL A 232 0.47 28.41 25.98
N GLN A 233 1.66 28.61 25.42
CA GLN A 233 1.93 28.66 23.97
C GLN A 233 2.79 27.47 23.53
N TYR A 234 2.94 27.30 22.22
CA TYR A 234 3.73 26.20 21.66
C TYR A 234 5.20 26.20 22.12
N ALA A 235 5.79 27.37 22.29
CA ALA A 235 7.16 27.50 22.77
C ALA A 235 7.33 26.90 24.18
N ASP A 236 6.34 27.08 25.05
CA ASP A 236 6.30 26.47 26.39
C ASP A 236 6.28 24.95 26.28
N PHE A 237 5.43 24.40 25.41
CA PHE A 237 5.39 22.96 25.13
C PHE A 237 6.74 22.44 24.63
N ALA A 238 7.39 23.12 23.68
CA ALA A 238 8.66 22.70 23.12
C ALA A 238 9.79 22.68 24.15
N VAL A 239 9.87 23.69 25.02
CA VAL A 239 10.82 23.74 26.14
C VAL A 239 10.58 22.56 27.08
N THR A 240 9.33 22.37 27.51
CA THR A 240 8.97 21.31 28.45
C THR A 240 9.22 19.92 27.87
N GLN A 241 8.83 19.67 26.62
CA GLN A 241 9.08 18.40 25.94
C GLN A 241 10.58 18.11 25.88
N THR A 242 11.39 19.09 25.47
CA THR A 242 12.85 18.91 25.34
C THR A 242 13.53 18.62 26.68
N ALA A 243 13.06 19.25 27.76
CA ALA A 243 13.55 18.98 29.11
C ALA A 243 13.19 17.56 29.58
N HIS A 244 12.01 17.07 29.17
CA HIS A 244 11.46 15.78 29.61
C HIS A 244 11.94 14.58 28.77
N LEU A 245 12.41 14.81 27.54
CA LEU A 245 13.00 13.79 26.66
C LEU A 245 14.47 13.48 27.00
N LYS A 246 14.76 13.17 28.27
CA LYS A 246 16.10 12.81 28.76
C LYS A 246 16.04 11.71 29.83
N GLY A 247 17.16 11.03 30.04
CA GLY A 247 17.33 10.08 31.14
C GLY A 247 16.72 8.70 30.90
N ASP A 248 16.57 7.95 32.00
CA ASP A 248 16.29 6.50 31.97
C ASP A 248 14.96 6.13 31.32
N TRP A 249 13.95 7.01 31.40
CA TRP A 249 12.65 6.77 30.77
C TRP A 249 12.76 6.63 29.25
N VAL A 250 13.48 7.55 28.58
CA VAL A 250 13.67 7.50 27.12
C VAL A 250 14.37 6.21 26.72
N SER A 251 15.42 5.82 27.44
CA SER A 251 16.16 4.57 27.19
C SER A 251 15.27 3.33 27.35
N SER A 252 14.40 3.32 28.36
CA SER A 252 13.45 2.21 28.60
C SER A 252 12.37 2.10 27.52
N GLU A 253 11.83 3.23 27.07
CA GLU A 253 10.86 3.28 25.97
C GLU A 253 11.48 2.85 24.64
N MET A 254 12.70 3.31 24.34
CA MET A 254 13.46 2.87 23.16
C MET A 254 13.69 1.36 23.14
N GLU A 255 14.04 0.75 24.28
CA GLU A 255 14.18 -0.70 24.39
C GLU A 255 12.84 -1.45 24.24
N THR A 256 11.75 -0.84 24.72
CA THR A 256 10.40 -1.39 24.56
C THR A 256 9.98 -1.41 23.09
N TRP A 257 10.19 -0.31 22.37
CA TRP A 257 9.95 -0.24 20.93
C TRP A 257 10.88 -1.16 20.13
N ARG A 258 12.16 -1.28 20.53
CA ARG A 258 13.11 -2.20 19.91
C ARG A 258 12.62 -3.64 19.99
N ARG A 259 12.10 -4.07 21.15
CA ARG A 259 11.50 -5.41 21.31
C ARG A 259 10.23 -5.57 20.48
N GLN A 260 9.34 -4.57 20.46
CA GLN A 260 8.11 -4.63 19.67
C GLN A 260 8.37 -4.78 18.16
N LEU A 261 9.36 -4.06 17.64
CA LEU A 261 9.69 -4.00 16.22
C LEU A 261 10.83 -4.96 15.82
N ALA A 262 11.29 -5.81 16.73
CA ALA A 262 12.37 -6.77 16.47
C ALA A 262 12.05 -7.72 15.31
N GLY A 263 12.90 -7.73 14.28
CA GLY A 263 12.72 -8.56 13.10
C GLY A 263 11.58 -8.11 12.18
N ALA A 264 11.08 -6.88 12.34
CA ALA A 264 10.09 -6.34 11.42
C ALA A 264 10.67 -6.22 10.01
N PRO A 265 9.85 -6.43 8.96
CA PRO A 265 10.31 -6.24 7.59
C PRO A 265 10.65 -4.77 7.34
N GLN A 266 11.67 -4.54 6.51
CA GLN A 266 12.08 -3.18 6.14
C GLN A 266 11.17 -2.56 5.07
N GLN A 267 10.47 -3.41 4.30
CA GLN A 267 9.70 -2.98 3.15
C GLN A 267 8.40 -3.78 3.00
N LEU A 268 7.33 -3.06 2.70
CA LEU A 268 6.14 -3.63 2.08
C LEU A 268 6.35 -3.74 0.55
N GLU A 269 6.25 -4.95 0.03
CA GLU A 269 6.28 -5.30 -1.38
C GLU A 269 4.85 -5.32 -1.92
N PHE A 270 4.54 -4.41 -2.84
CA PHE A 270 3.29 -4.48 -3.58
C PHE A 270 3.51 -5.18 -4.94
N PRO A 271 2.43 -5.60 -5.61
CA PRO A 271 2.44 -5.83 -7.06
C PRO A 271 2.93 -4.54 -7.74
N ALA A 272 4.24 -4.45 -7.95
CA ALA A 272 4.89 -3.25 -8.42
C ALA A 272 4.63 -3.08 -9.91
N ARG A 273 4.59 -1.81 -10.34
CA ARG A 273 4.73 -1.49 -11.75
C ARG A 273 6.06 -2.06 -12.26
N ALA A 274 6.00 -2.84 -13.33
CA ALA A 274 7.20 -3.41 -13.94
C ALA A 274 8.17 -2.27 -14.31
N HIS A 275 9.41 -2.34 -13.83
CA HIS A 275 10.48 -1.35 -14.06
C HIS A 275 10.25 0.05 -13.43
N ALA A 276 9.53 0.15 -12.31
CA ALA A 276 9.43 1.41 -11.57
C ALA A 276 10.80 1.85 -11.03
N GLU A 277 11.35 2.96 -11.54
CA GLU A 277 12.42 3.69 -10.87
C GLU A 277 11.78 4.55 -9.77
N ARG A 278 12.07 4.21 -8.51
CA ARG A 278 11.57 4.98 -7.37
C ARG A 278 12.21 6.36 -7.39
N ALA A 279 11.41 7.38 -7.65
CA ALA A 279 11.87 8.74 -7.48
C ALA A 279 12.20 8.99 -5.99
N GLU A 280 13.13 9.90 -5.69
CA GLU A 280 13.33 10.34 -4.30
C GLU A 280 12.03 10.94 -3.72
N ARG A 281 11.19 11.52 -4.59
CA ARG A 281 9.87 12.05 -4.27
C ARG A 281 8.90 11.75 -5.40
N GLY A 282 7.77 11.12 -5.07
CA GLY A 282 6.70 10.84 -6.01
C GLY A 282 5.60 11.89 -5.94
N THR A 283 4.88 12.05 -7.05
CA THR A 283 3.60 12.77 -7.04
C THR A 283 2.54 11.88 -6.40
N GLU A 284 1.91 12.37 -5.34
CA GLU A 284 0.72 11.74 -4.76
C GLU A 284 -0.49 12.12 -5.59
N LYS A 285 -1.26 11.11 -5.98
CA LYS A 285 -2.64 11.28 -6.42
C LYS A 285 -3.57 10.62 -5.42
N ARG A 286 -4.82 11.10 -5.38
CA ARG A 286 -5.83 10.62 -4.45
C ARG A 286 -7.05 10.12 -5.21
N LEU A 287 -7.49 8.92 -4.88
CA LEU A 287 -8.78 8.38 -5.29
C LEU A 287 -9.77 8.57 -4.14
N ALA A 288 -10.86 9.29 -4.37
CA ALA A 288 -11.92 9.40 -3.38
C ALA A 288 -12.56 8.03 -3.13
N ILE A 289 -12.88 7.75 -1.87
CA ILE A 289 -13.63 6.56 -1.46
C ILE A 289 -14.83 6.98 -0.63
N GLN A 290 -15.92 6.23 -0.77
CA GLN A 290 -17.13 6.41 0.02
C GLN A 290 -17.70 5.04 0.36
N ILE A 291 -17.83 4.77 1.65
CA ILE A 291 -18.49 3.56 2.17
C ILE A 291 -19.94 3.94 2.47
N PRO A 292 -20.93 3.28 1.85
CA PRO A 292 -22.33 3.60 2.09
C PRO A 292 -22.71 3.48 3.57
N ALA A 293 -23.62 4.35 4.03
CA ALA A 293 -24.06 4.39 5.43
C ALA A 293 -24.46 3.01 6.02
N PRO A 294 -25.20 2.13 5.31
CA PRO A 294 -25.52 0.81 5.86
C PRO A 294 -24.30 -0.07 6.17
N LEU A 295 -23.24 0.05 5.37
CA LEU A 295 -21.98 -0.68 5.61
C LEU A 295 -21.15 0.00 6.71
N ALA A 296 -21.16 1.34 6.77
CA ALA A 296 -20.54 2.10 7.85
C ALA A 296 -21.13 1.72 9.21
N ASP A 297 -22.46 1.72 9.33
CA ASP A 297 -23.20 1.32 10.53
C ASP A 297 -22.88 -0.13 10.93
N ALA A 298 -22.83 -1.04 9.96
CA ALA A 298 -22.50 -2.43 10.26
C ALA A 298 -21.03 -2.63 10.70
N LEU A 299 -20.11 -1.79 10.23
CA LEU A 299 -18.73 -1.75 10.74
C LEU A 299 -18.67 -1.20 12.17
N HIS A 300 -19.49 -0.20 12.52
CA HIS A 300 -19.66 0.26 13.90
C HIS A 300 -20.20 -0.85 14.81
N ASP A 301 -21.23 -1.57 14.35
CA ASP A 301 -21.82 -2.68 15.09
C ASP A 301 -20.79 -3.80 15.34
N LEU A 302 -19.98 -4.14 14.33
CA LEU A 302 -18.88 -5.09 14.46
C LEU A 302 -17.84 -4.61 15.47
N ALA A 303 -17.41 -3.35 15.39
CA ALA A 303 -16.45 -2.76 16.31
C ALA A 303 -16.98 -2.81 17.76
N HIS A 304 -18.25 -2.46 17.95
CA HIS A 304 -18.92 -2.51 19.25
C HIS A 304 -19.02 -3.95 19.79
N ALA A 305 -19.40 -4.91 18.95
CA ALA A 305 -19.51 -6.32 19.32
C ALA A 305 -18.17 -6.92 19.78
N GLU A 306 -17.07 -6.52 19.15
CA GLU A 306 -15.71 -6.98 19.47
C GLU A 306 -15.00 -6.13 20.54
N ALA A 307 -15.70 -5.14 21.11
CA ALA A 307 -15.16 -4.19 22.08
C ALA A 307 -13.88 -3.48 21.61
N VAL A 308 -13.86 -3.08 20.34
CA VAL A 308 -12.80 -2.31 19.68
C VAL A 308 -13.35 -1.01 19.11
N THR A 309 -12.47 -0.13 18.60
CA THR A 309 -12.89 1.10 17.91
C THR A 309 -13.07 0.87 16.41
N LEU A 310 -13.79 1.77 15.74
CA LEU A 310 -13.86 1.78 14.28
C LEU A 310 -12.47 1.94 13.66
N PHE A 311 -11.61 2.79 14.25
CA PHE A 311 -10.19 2.90 13.88
C PHE A 311 -9.49 1.53 13.82
N MET A 312 -9.57 0.74 14.90
CA MET A 312 -8.93 -0.58 14.96
C MET A 312 -9.50 -1.53 13.90
N THR A 313 -10.81 -1.45 13.66
CA THR A 313 -11.52 -2.27 12.67
C THR A 313 -11.07 -1.95 11.25
N LEU A 314 -11.04 -0.67 10.89
CA LEU A 314 -10.58 -0.21 9.57
C LEU A 314 -9.08 -0.43 9.36
N LEU A 315 -8.26 -0.27 10.41
CA LEU A 315 -6.83 -0.58 10.36
C LEU A 315 -6.57 -2.08 10.12
N ALA A 316 -7.31 -2.96 10.81
CA ALA A 316 -7.25 -4.42 10.59
C ALA A 316 -7.71 -4.79 9.17
N ALA A 317 -8.76 -4.13 8.66
CA ALA A 317 -9.23 -4.33 7.30
C ALA A 317 -8.21 -3.85 6.26
N PHE A 318 -7.57 -2.70 6.49
CA PHE A 318 -6.49 -2.20 5.63
C PHE A 318 -5.32 -3.17 5.63
N ARG A 319 -4.88 -3.64 6.79
CA ARG A 319 -3.84 -4.67 6.90
C ARG A 319 -4.20 -5.94 6.15
N THR A 320 -5.45 -6.38 6.24
CA THR A 320 -5.95 -7.55 5.50
C THR A 320 -5.87 -7.31 3.99
N LEU A 321 -6.28 -6.14 3.51
CA LEU A 321 -6.17 -5.75 2.10
C LEU A 321 -4.70 -5.80 1.64
N LEU A 322 -3.78 -5.23 2.43
CA LEU A 322 -2.35 -5.24 2.15
C LEU A 322 -1.81 -6.67 2.09
N PHE A 323 -2.06 -7.49 3.10
CA PHE A 323 -1.67 -8.91 3.13
C PHE A 323 -2.15 -9.67 1.88
N ARG A 324 -3.40 -9.44 1.46
CA ARG A 324 -3.98 -10.14 0.31
C ARG A 324 -3.41 -9.70 -1.03
N HIS A 325 -2.81 -8.52 -1.10
CA HIS A 325 -2.14 -8.01 -2.31
C HIS A 325 -0.64 -8.27 -2.34
N SER A 326 0.04 -8.21 -1.19
CA SER A 326 1.49 -8.44 -1.08
C SER A 326 1.86 -9.90 -0.83
N GLY A 327 0.97 -10.68 -0.21
CA GLY A 327 1.29 -11.99 0.36
C GLY A 327 2.16 -11.92 1.62
N GLN A 328 2.55 -10.71 2.06
CA GLN A 328 3.40 -10.52 3.23
C GLN A 328 2.59 -10.59 4.52
N GLN A 329 3.03 -11.46 5.43
CA GLN A 329 2.35 -11.73 6.70
C GLN A 329 2.66 -10.68 7.77
N ASP A 330 3.86 -10.11 7.80
CA ASP A 330 4.24 -9.05 8.74
C ASP A 330 4.26 -7.73 7.99
N ILE A 331 3.53 -6.72 8.49
CA ILE A 331 3.33 -5.44 7.81
C ILE A 331 3.46 -4.32 8.84
N LEU A 332 4.17 -3.25 8.50
CA LEU A 332 4.24 -2.05 9.30
C LEU A 332 3.32 -0.98 8.70
N ILE A 333 2.34 -0.54 9.48
CA ILE A 333 1.44 0.56 9.12
C ILE A 333 1.70 1.70 10.11
N GLY A 334 1.89 2.92 9.63
CA GLY A 334 1.95 4.07 10.51
C GLY A 334 0.62 4.77 10.65
N SER A 335 0.43 5.45 11.77
CA SER A 335 -0.64 6.43 11.95
C SER A 335 -0.13 7.59 12.79
N PRO A 336 -0.52 8.84 12.49
CA PRO A 336 -0.23 9.97 13.36
C PRO A 336 -1.13 9.91 14.59
N VAL A 337 -0.59 10.39 15.70
CA VAL A 337 -1.29 10.62 16.96
C VAL A 337 -1.02 12.04 17.42
N THR A 338 -2.00 12.64 18.09
CA THR A 338 -1.84 13.99 18.62
C THR A 338 -1.32 13.97 20.06
N LEU A 339 -0.39 14.88 20.38
CA LEU A 339 0.11 15.12 21.74
C LEU A 339 -0.74 16.14 22.51
N ARG A 340 -2.04 16.24 22.18
CA ARG A 340 -3.02 17.13 22.81
C ARG A 340 -3.86 16.41 23.88
N ASP A 341 -3.19 15.71 24.81
CA ASP A 341 -3.82 14.85 25.82
C ASP A 341 -4.28 15.58 27.09
N VAL A 342 -3.86 16.85 27.27
CA VAL A 342 -4.17 17.70 28.43
C VAL A 342 -4.94 18.97 28.03
N SER A 343 -5.61 19.60 28.99
CA SER A 343 -6.44 20.80 28.75
C SER A 343 -5.65 21.95 28.12
N GLU A 344 -4.42 22.13 28.59
CA GLU A 344 -3.50 23.20 28.21
C GLU A 344 -3.08 23.10 26.74
N THR A 345 -3.03 21.89 26.17
CA THR A 345 -2.66 21.63 24.77
C THR A 345 -3.85 21.38 23.86
N SER A 346 -5.02 21.06 24.40
CA SER A 346 -6.24 20.69 23.65
C SER A 346 -6.64 21.68 22.54
N ARG A 347 -6.39 22.98 22.74
CA ARG A 347 -6.66 24.05 21.76
C ARG A 347 -5.40 24.77 21.28
N MET A 348 -4.22 24.16 21.44
CA MET A 348 -2.96 24.74 21.02
C MET A 348 -2.73 24.53 19.51
N ILE A 349 -2.41 25.61 18.80
CA ILE A 349 -1.94 25.57 17.41
C ILE A 349 -0.46 25.19 17.41
N GLY A 350 -0.07 24.31 16.48
CA GLY A 350 1.33 23.90 16.29
C GLY A 350 1.48 22.44 15.84
N CYS A 351 2.70 22.05 15.50
CA CYS A 351 3.04 20.70 15.05
C CYS A 351 3.09 19.69 16.21
N MET A 352 1.94 19.26 16.72
CA MET A 352 1.85 18.35 17.87
C MET A 352 1.51 16.91 17.45
N VAL A 353 1.94 16.53 16.25
CA VAL A 353 1.79 15.18 15.71
C VAL A 353 3.02 14.36 16.06
N ASN A 354 2.79 13.12 16.48
CA ASN A 354 3.82 12.08 16.52
C ASN A 354 3.36 10.91 15.65
N ASN A 355 4.28 10.17 15.03
CA ASN A 355 3.93 8.94 14.31
C ASN A 355 4.13 7.72 15.21
N VAL A 356 3.18 6.80 15.19
CA VAL A 356 3.32 5.49 15.85
C VAL A 356 3.21 4.37 14.81
N VAL A 357 3.91 3.27 15.08
CA VAL A 357 3.99 2.12 14.16
C VAL A 357 3.14 0.97 14.69
N PHE A 358 2.22 0.49 13.86
CA PHE A 358 1.38 -0.68 14.12
C PHE A 358 1.96 -1.88 13.38
N ARG A 359 2.54 -2.80 14.15
CA ARG A 359 3.03 -4.09 13.67
C ARG A 359 2.13 -5.21 14.17
N THR A 360 1.40 -5.83 13.26
CA THR A 360 0.59 -7.01 13.55
C THR A 360 0.84 -8.04 12.45
N PRO A 361 1.42 -9.20 12.77
CA PRO A 361 1.49 -10.32 11.85
C PRO A 361 0.10 -10.87 11.52
N VAL A 362 -0.06 -11.41 10.31
CA VAL A 362 -1.31 -11.93 9.76
C VAL A 362 -1.05 -13.31 9.15
N ASP A 363 -1.94 -14.26 9.42
CA ASP A 363 -1.96 -15.56 8.76
C ASP A 363 -3.24 -15.68 7.92
N GLY A 364 -3.13 -16.17 6.69
CA GLY A 364 -4.26 -16.33 5.79
C GLY A 364 -5.33 -17.31 6.32
N ASN A 365 -4.98 -18.22 7.22
CA ASN A 365 -5.92 -19.16 7.83
C ASN A 365 -6.71 -18.56 9.00
N TRP A 366 -6.29 -17.41 9.53
CA TRP A 366 -7.00 -16.73 10.60
C TRP A 366 -8.31 -16.15 10.11
N THR A 367 -9.23 -15.88 11.04
CA THR A 367 -10.44 -15.11 10.79
C THR A 367 -10.18 -13.61 10.87
N PHE A 368 -11.15 -12.78 10.46
CA PHE A 368 -11.02 -11.34 10.68
C PHE A 368 -11.00 -10.99 12.16
N ARG A 369 -11.80 -11.68 13.00
CA ARG A 369 -11.82 -11.45 14.45
C ARG A 369 -10.47 -11.74 15.11
N ASP A 370 -9.75 -12.76 14.64
CA ASP A 370 -8.40 -13.08 15.13
C ASP A 370 -7.39 -11.96 14.86
N VAL A 371 -7.48 -11.33 13.68
CA VAL A 371 -6.65 -10.17 13.33
C VAL A 371 -7.07 -8.96 14.17
N LEU A 372 -8.37 -8.69 14.27
CA LEU A 372 -8.91 -7.55 14.99
C LEU A 372 -8.53 -7.56 16.48
N ALA A 373 -8.57 -8.73 17.12
CA ALA A 373 -8.14 -8.89 18.51
C ALA A 373 -6.65 -8.53 18.70
N ARG A 374 -5.79 -8.91 17.76
CA ARG A 374 -4.36 -8.56 17.79
C ARG A 374 -4.12 -7.10 17.44
N GLU A 375 -4.87 -6.56 16.48
CA GLU A 375 -4.77 -5.15 16.12
C GLU A 375 -5.18 -4.26 17.29
N ARG A 376 -6.18 -4.67 18.09
CA ARG A 376 -6.54 -4.01 19.34
C ARG A 376 -5.35 -3.97 20.30
N ASP A 377 -4.71 -5.10 20.55
CA ASP A 377 -3.59 -5.19 21.51
C ASP A 377 -2.39 -4.36 21.01
N THR A 378 -2.08 -4.41 19.71
CA THR A 378 -1.06 -3.55 19.07
C THR A 378 -1.40 -2.08 19.17
N ALA A 379 -2.65 -1.70 18.95
CA ALA A 379 -3.08 -0.31 19.03
C ALA A 379 -3.02 0.23 20.46
N ILE A 380 -3.42 -0.57 21.45
CA ILE A 380 -3.27 -0.23 22.87
C ILE A 380 -1.80 0.01 23.21
N PHE A 381 -0.91 -0.89 22.80
CA PHE A 381 0.54 -0.72 22.97
C PHE A 381 1.03 0.59 22.33
N ALA A 382 0.69 0.82 21.05
CA ALA A 382 1.13 1.98 20.30
C ALA A 382 0.69 3.30 20.98
N TYR A 383 -0.55 3.36 21.48
CA TYR A 383 -1.03 4.53 22.20
C TYR A 383 -0.36 4.72 23.57
N GLN A 384 -0.10 3.65 24.32
CA GLN A 384 0.58 3.74 25.63
C GLN A 384 2.00 4.27 25.52
N HIS A 385 2.69 3.95 24.42
CA HIS A 385 4.08 4.33 24.15
C HIS A 385 4.20 5.49 23.14
N SER A 386 3.08 6.15 22.82
CA SER A 386 2.99 7.23 21.82
C SER A 386 3.72 8.52 22.19
N LYS A 387 4.14 8.66 23.45
CA LYS A 387 4.84 9.85 23.95
C LYS A 387 6.33 9.85 23.61
N LEU A 388 6.90 8.68 23.32
CA LEU A 388 8.26 8.61 22.76
C LEU A 388 8.22 9.15 21.33
N PRO A 389 9.03 10.16 20.97
CA PRO A 389 9.04 10.67 19.62
C PRO A 389 9.43 9.59 18.60
N PHE A 390 8.80 9.61 17.44
CA PHE A 390 9.06 8.66 16.36
C PHE A 390 10.54 8.59 15.99
N GLU A 391 11.27 9.71 16.05
CA GLU A 391 12.69 9.75 15.72
C GLU A 391 13.54 8.92 16.69
N LYS A 392 13.13 8.84 17.96
CA LYS A 392 13.76 7.97 18.96
C LYS A 392 13.45 6.50 18.70
N VAL A 393 12.28 6.19 18.16
CA VAL A 393 11.97 4.83 17.66
C VAL A 393 12.86 4.47 16.47
N VAL A 394 13.01 5.39 15.51
CA VAL A 394 13.93 5.21 14.36
C VAL A 394 15.37 5.03 14.82
N GLU A 395 15.85 5.86 15.75
CA GLU A 395 17.19 5.74 16.36
C GLU A 395 17.38 4.39 17.05
N ALA A 396 16.36 3.90 17.76
CA ALA A 396 16.44 2.63 18.46
C ALA A 396 16.52 1.42 17.51
N MET A 397 15.88 1.51 16.34
CA MET A 397 15.81 0.47 15.32
C MET A 397 16.98 0.49 14.33
N ASP A 398 17.63 1.65 14.14
CA ASP A 398 18.73 1.88 13.20
C ASP A 398 18.51 1.25 11.81
N PRO A 399 17.38 1.55 11.12
CA PRO A 399 17.09 0.96 9.83
C PRO A 399 18.05 1.48 8.74
N ALA A 400 18.25 0.68 7.68
CA ALA A 400 18.97 1.13 6.51
C ALA A 400 18.31 2.38 5.91
N ARG A 401 19.08 3.44 5.72
CA ARG A 401 18.58 4.70 5.16
C ARG A 401 18.58 4.63 3.64
N GLU A 402 17.39 4.76 3.05
CA GLU A 402 17.21 4.84 1.61
C GLU A 402 16.53 6.15 1.22
N LEU A 403 17.10 6.82 0.21
CA LEU A 403 16.53 8.04 -0.36
C LEU A 403 15.13 7.77 -0.92
N GLY A 404 14.18 8.64 -0.58
CA GLY A 404 12.79 8.53 -1.01
C GLY A 404 11.98 7.41 -0.36
N ARG A 405 12.47 6.85 0.76
CA ARG A 405 11.73 5.94 1.63
C ARG A 405 11.55 6.52 3.02
N HIS A 406 10.38 6.30 3.59
CA HIS A 406 10.16 6.57 5.00
C HIS A 406 10.81 5.45 5.85
N PRO A 407 11.47 5.77 6.98
CA PRO A 407 12.48 4.89 7.60
C PRO A 407 11.97 3.58 8.21
N LEU A 408 10.69 3.48 8.58
CA LEU A 408 10.14 2.26 9.22
C LEU A 408 8.91 1.69 8.53
N PHE A 409 8.07 2.52 7.92
CA PHE A 409 6.85 2.08 7.26
C PHE A 409 6.59 2.93 6.03
N GLN A 410 6.01 2.33 4.99
CA GLN A 410 5.73 3.01 3.72
C GLN A 410 4.24 3.27 3.49
N VAL A 411 3.38 2.71 4.34
CA VAL A 411 1.92 2.89 4.26
C VAL A 411 1.39 3.61 5.48
N LEU A 412 0.54 4.61 5.23
CA LEU A 412 -0.06 5.45 6.26
C LEU A 412 -1.55 5.15 6.36
N PHE A 413 -2.07 5.07 7.59
CA PHE A 413 -3.49 5.00 7.87
C PHE A 413 -3.92 6.25 8.66
N LEU A 414 -4.91 6.96 8.15
CA LEU A 414 -5.52 8.13 8.77
C LEU A 414 -6.99 7.85 9.05
N PHE A 415 -7.44 8.30 10.20
CA PHE A 415 -8.84 8.24 10.60
C PHE A 415 -9.19 9.50 11.35
N ASP A 416 -10.19 10.21 10.86
CA ASP A 416 -10.72 11.40 11.48
C ASP A 416 -12.13 11.11 12.00
N ASP A 417 -12.29 11.11 13.32
CA ASP A 417 -13.60 11.03 13.99
C ASP A 417 -14.18 12.40 14.33
N GLN A 418 -13.41 13.46 14.09
CA GLN A 418 -13.86 14.81 14.31
C GLN A 418 -14.74 15.16 13.12
N GLN A 419 -16.03 15.34 13.38
CA GLN A 419 -16.95 15.95 12.44
C GLN A 419 -16.23 17.11 11.75
N SER A 420 -16.21 17.11 10.41
CA SER A 420 -15.77 18.25 9.61
C SER A 420 -16.68 19.44 9.94
N GLY A 421 -16.37 20.09 11.06
CA GLY A 421 -17.30 20.97 11.74
C GLY A 421 -17.53 22.24 10.93
N MET A 422 -18.73 22.78 11.06
CA MET A 422 -19.03 24.13 10.63
C MET A 422 -18.88 25.05 11.83
N ALA A 423 -18.12 26.13 11.67
CA ALA A 423 -18.17 27.23 12.61
C ALA A 423 -19.09 28.31 12.03
N CYS A 424 -19.92 28.92 12.86
CA CYS A 424 -20.86 29.95 12.44
C CYS A 424 -20.50 31.29 13.09
N ALA A 425 -20.48 32.32 12.28
CA ALA A 425 -20.60 33.72 12.66
C ALA A 425 -22.03 34.21 12.36
N GLN A 426 -22.41 35.41 12.82
CA GLN A 426 -23.77 35.95 12.65
C GLN A 426 -24.26 35.98 11.19
N ASN A 427 -23.36 36.26 10.24
CA ASN A 427 -23.66 36.46 8.83
C ASN A 427 -22.84 35.54 7.90
N LEU A 428 -22.05 34.62 8.46
CA LEU A 428 -21.06 33.85 7.70
C LEU A 428 -20.84 32.45 8.30
N GLU A 429 -20.98 31.42 7.48
CA GLU A 429 -20.60 30.05 7.82
C GLU A 429 -19.19 29.74 7.34
N PHE A 430 -18.42 29.04 8.17
CA PHE A 430 -17.05 28.59 7.88
C PHE A 430 -17.05 27.07 7.85
N ALA A 431 -16.92 26.50 6.65
CA ALA A 431 -16.81 25.06 6.45
C ALA A 431 -15.46 24.71 5.83
N VAL A 432 -14.83 23.64 6.32
CA VAL A 432 -13.63 23.11 5.65
C VAL A 432 -14.06 22.45 4.34
N GLU A 433 -13.38 22.79 3.25
CA GLU A 433 -13.60 22.22 1.94
C GLU A 433 -12.33 21.51 1.46
N ALA A 434 -12.48 20.27 1.00
CA ALA A 434 -11.39 19.55 0.36
C ALA A 434 -11.18 20.08 -1.07
N LEU A 435 -9.96 20.57 -1.36
CA LEU A 435 -9.53 20.87 -2.72
C LEU A 435 -8.59 19.76 -3.19
N PRO A 436 -8.87 19.10 -4.33
CA PRO A 436 -7.96 18.12 -4.88
C PRO A 436 -6.74 18.85 -5.45
N VAL A 437 -5.59 18.69 -4.79
CA VAL A 437 -4.30 19.20 -5.26
C VAL A 437 -3.29 18.05 -5.25
N ASP A 438 -2.55 17.92 -6.35
CA ASP A 438 -1.41 17.01 -6.42
C ASP A 438 -0.32 17.54 -5.47
N ARG A 439 0.23 16.68 -4.62
CA ARG A 439 1.29 17.05 -3.68
C ARG A 439 2.42 16.02 -3.68
N SER A 440 3.60 16.45 -3.25
CA SER A 440 4.72 15.51 -3.03
C SER A 440 4.46 14.68 -1.78
N SER A 441 4.65 13.37 -1.86
CA SER A 441 4.48 12.47 -0.71
C SER A 441 5.66 11.51 -0.53
N TYR A 442 5.91 11.16 0.72
CA TYR A 442 6.87 10.14 1.14
C TYR A 442 6.22 8.76 1.35
N TRP A 443 4.89 8.71 1.40
CA TRP A 443 4.12 7.50 1.59
C TRP A 443 3.92 6.81 0.24
N ASP A 444 4.12 5.51 0.20
CA ASP A 444 3.82 4.72 -1.00
C ASP A 444 2.31 4.67 -1.18
N LEU A 445 1.59 4.37 -0.10
CA LEU A 445 0.13 4.33 -0.03
C LEU A 445 -0.38 5.00 1.25
N GLU A 446 -1.45 5.75 1.15
CA GLU A 446 -2.16 6.40 2.26
C GLU A 446 -3.63 5.99 2.17
N LEU A 447 -4.21 5.47 3.26
CA LEU A 447 -5.64 5.26 3.37
C LEU A 447 -6.18 6.18 4.44
N SER A 448 -7.13 7.04 4.06
CA SER A 448 -7.77 7.99 4.94
C SER A 448 -9.27 7.78 4.97
N PHE A 449 -9.84 7.80 6.18
CA PHE A 449 -11.29 7.82 6.41
C PHE A 449 -11.67 8.98 7.33
N SER A 450 -12.86 9.51 7.10
CA SER A 450 -13.57 10.43 7.97
C SER A 450 -14.92 9.83 8.31
N ASP A 451 -15.20 9.77 9.60
CA ASP A 451 -16.47 9.32 10.15
C ASP A 451 -17.36 10.53 10.48
N HIS A 452 -18.60 10.50 9.96
CA HIS A 452 -19.58 11.57 10.18
C HIS A 452 -20.68 11.16 11.17
N GLY A 453 -20.59 9.95 11.72
CA GLY A 453 -21.52 9.38 12.69
C GLY A 453 -22.52 8.39 12.08
N VAL A 454 -23.32 7.79 12.98
CA VAL A 454 -24.31 6.75 12.63
C VAL A 454 -25.33 7.27 11.62
N GLY A 455 -25.60 6.46 10.59
CA GLY A 455 -26.51 6.78 9.50
C GLY A 455 -25.91 7.63 8.38
N GLU A 456 -24.65 8.06 8.52
CA GLU A 456 -23.89 8.77 7.50
C GLU A 456 -22.86 7.84 6.83
N PRO A 457 -22.47 8.09 5.56
CA PRO A 457 -21.43 7.31 4.91
C PRO A 457 -20.05 7.62 5.49
N LEU A 458 -19.13 6.64 5.53
CA LEU A 458 -17.71 6.98 5.70
C LEU A 458 -17.18 7.56 4.40
N THR A 459 -16.48 8.67 4.47
CA THR A 459 -15.83 9.28 3.31
C THR A 459 -14.32 9.23 3.47
N GLY A 460 -13.56 9.30 2.39
CA GLY A 460 -12.11 9.25 2.50
C GLY A 460 -11.39 9.31 1.18
N PHE A 461 -10.12 8.92 1.20
CA PHE A 461 -9.35 8.73 -0.02
C PHE A 461 -8.25 7.67 0.13
N ILE A 462 -7.82 7.14 -1.01
CA ILE A 462 -6.59 6.38 -1.17
C ILE A 462 -5.57 7.30 -1.86
N GLY A 463 -4.56 7.74 -1.11
CA GLY A 463 -3.40 8.44 -1.63
C GLY A 463 -2.35 7.44 -2.11
N TYR A 464 -1.75 7.67 -3.28
CA TYR A 464 -0.74 6.77 -3.83
C TYR A 464 0.29 7.52 -4.66
N ARG A 465 1.50 6.98 -4.68
CA ARG A 465 2.58 7.48 -5.53
C ARG A 465 2.46 6.98 -6.97
N THR A 466 2.34 7.90 -7.93
CA THR A 466 2.14 7.54 -9.34
C THR A 466 3.35 6.87 -10.00
N ASP A 467 4.54 6.98 -9.39
CA ASP A 467 5.75 6.32 -9.88
C ASP A 467 5.85 4.84 -9.44
N LEU A 468 5.10 4.43 -8.41
CA LEU A 468 5.19 3.09 -7.83
C LEU A 468 4.09 2.13 -8.30
N PHE A 469 2.91 2.65 -8.60
CA PHE A 469 1.74 1.83 -8.89
C PHE A 469 1.23 2.03 -10.33
N ASP A 470 0.81 0.94 -10.95
CA ASP A 470 0.07 1.01 -12.21
C ASP A 470 -1.36 1.50 -12.00
N GLY A 471 -1.87 2.27 -12.97
CA GLY A 471 -3.25 2.80 -12.93
C GLY A 471 -4.30 1.70 -12.77
N TRP A 472 -4.20 0.61 -13.54
CA TRP A 472 -5.15 -0.50 -13.46
C TRP A 472 -5.23 -1.16 -12.08
N PHE A 473 -4.13 -1.16 -11.32
CA PHE A 473 -4.11 -1.74 -9.96
C PHE A 473 -4.80 -0.80 -8.98
N ILE A 474 -4.43 0.49 -9.03
CA ILE A 474 -4.95 1.50 -8.10
C ILE A 474 -6.43 1.80 -8.37
N ASP A 475 -6.85 1.87 -9.63
CA ASP A 475 -8.24 2.13 -10.01
C ASP A 475 -9.20 1.04 -9.49
N ALA A 476 -8.71 -0.20 -9.31
CA ALA A 476 -9.48 -1.31 -8.76
C ALA A 476 -9.52 -1.31 -7.22
N LEU A 477 -8.60 -0.61 -6.54
CA LEU A 477 -8.40 -0.72 -5.10
C LEU A 477 -9.59 -0.22 -4.26
N PRO A 478 -10.28 0.90 -4.60
CA PRO A 478 -11.50 1.33 -3.91
C PRO A 478 -12.60 0.26 -3.88
N VAL A 479 -12.86 -0.35 -5.04
CA VAL A 479 -13.90 -1.39 -5.19
C VAL A 479 -13.53 -2.62 -4.36
N ARG A 480 -12.27 -3.06 -4.42
CA ARG A 480 -11.77 -4.19 -3.63
C ARG A 480 -11.85 -3.94 -2.13
N LEU A 481 -11.50 -2.73 -1.67
CA LEU A 481 -11.63 -2.32 -0.28
C LEU A 481 -13.09 -2.38 0.18
N GLN A 482 -14.02 -1.81 -0.58
CA GLN A 482 -15.44 -1.85 -0.25
C GLN A 482 -15.98 -3.29 -0.19
N MET A 483 -15.61 -4.14 -1.16
CA MET A 483 -15.98 -5.55 -1.16
C MET A 483 -15.41 -6.33 0.02
N LEU A 484 -14.17 -6.05 0.40
CA LEU A 484 -13.54 -6.65 1.56
C LEU A 484 -14.26 -6.22 2.85
N LEU A 485 -14.56 -4.93 3.01
CA LEU A 485 -15.32 -4.41 4.15
C LEU A 485 -16.70 -5.08 4.26
N GLN A 486 -17.42 -5.21 3.15
CA GLN A 486 -18.70 -5.93 3.12
C GLN A 486 -18.53 -7.39 3.53
N SER A 487 -17.53 -8.08 2.98
CA SER A 487 -17.26 -9.48 3.30
C SER A 487 -16.87 -9.71 4.77
N ILE A 488 -16.15 -8.75 5.36
CA ILE A 488 -15.79 -8.75 6.77
C ILE A 488 -17.03 -8.68 7.66
N VAL A 489 -17.99 -7.81 7.32
CA VAL A 489 -19.24 -7.67 8.07
C VAL A 489 -20.13 -8.90 7.88
N ASP A 490 -20.24 -9.42 6.65
CA ASP A 490 -21.12 -10.54 6.33
C ASP A 490 -20.60 -11.89 6.87
N SER A 491 -19.28 -12.06 6.96
CA SER A 491 -18.64 -13.34 7.29
C SER A 491 -17.29 -13.15 8.01
N PRO A 492 -17.27 -12.52 9.21
CA PRO A 492 -16.04 -12.22 9.95
C PRO A 492 -15.27 -13.46 10.39
N ASP A 493 -15.95 -14.61 10.50
CA ASP A 493 -15.38 -15.90 10.91
C ASP A 493 -14.81 -16.71 9.73
N LEU A 494 -14.90 -16.19 8.50
CA LEU A 494 -14.26 -16.80 7.35
C LEU A 494 -12.75 -16.52 7.38
N SER A 495 -11.96 -17.51 6.94
CA SER A 495 -10.52 -17.33 6.79
C SER A 495 -10.19 -16.16 5.84
N LEU A 496 -9.20 -15.33 6.19
CA LEU A 496 -8.79 -14.17 5.39
C LEU A 496 -8.48 -14.54 3.94
N SER A 497 -7.87 -15.70 3.73
CA SER A 497 -7.54 -16.21 2.39
C SER A 497 -8.78 -16.44 1.50
N ARG A 498 -9.96 -16.59 2.12
CA ARG A 498 -11.23 -16.88 1.45
C ARG A 498 -12.20 -15.71 1.44
N LEU A 499 -11.91 -14.63 2.16
CA LEU A 499 -12.72 -13.41 2.11
C LEU A 499 -12.78 -12.89 0.66
N PRO A 500 -13.98 -12.74 0.08
CA PRO A 500 -14.14 -12.15 -1.24
C PRO A 500 -13.61 -10.71 -1.29
N MET A 501 -12.87 -10.39 -2.34
CA MET A 501 -12.40 -9.03 -2.63
C MET A 501 -12.60 -8.65 -4.10
N ILE A 502 -13.23 -9.52 -4.89
CA ILE A 502 -13.39 -9.39 -6.33
C ILE A 502 -14.83 -9.72 -6.66
N GLU A 503 -15.42 -8.96 -7.57
CA GLU A 503 -16.80 -9.14 -8.02
C GLU A 503 -17.02 -10.53 -8.61
N VAL A 504 -18.21 -11.09 -8.35
CA VAL A 504 -18.61 -12.40 -8.88
C VAL A 504 -18.58 -12.42 -10.40
N ALA A 505 -18.91 -11.30 -11.06
CA ALA A 505 -18.82 -11.16 -12.52
C ALA A 505 -17.38 -11.32 -13.02
N THR A 506 -16.42 -10.68 -12.36
CA THR A 506 -14.98 -10.80 -12.68
C THR A 506 -14.49 -12.23 -12.44
N ILE A 507 -14.91 -12.89 -11.37
CA ILE A 507 -14.57 -14.31 -11.11
C ILE A 507 -15.12 -15.20 -12.25
N LYS A 508 -16.36 -14.98 -12.68
CA LYS A 508 -16.96 -15.71 -13.80
C LYS A 508 -16.18 -15.48 -15.10
N GLN A 509 -15.77 -14.26 -15.38
CA GLN A 509 -14.97 -13.95 -16.56
C GLN A 509 -13.62 -14.69 -16.53
N LEU A 510 -12.90 -14.60 -15.41
CA LEU A 510 -11.58 -15.23 -15.22
C LEU A 510 -11.65 -16.76 -15.27
N LEU A 511 -12.62 -17.36 -14.59
CA LEU A 511 -12.67 -18.81 -14.41
C LEU A 511 -13.47 -19.52 -15.50
N CYS A 512 -14.46 -18.88 -16.10
CA CYS A 512 -15.34 -19.50 -17.09
C CYS A 512 -15.10 -18.95 -18.49
N GLU A 513 -15.23 -17.64 -18.69
CA GLU A 513 -15.29 -17.06 -20.06
C GLU A 513 -13.93 -17.11 -20.76
N TRP A 514 -12.84 -16.75 -20.07
CA TRP A 514 -11.49 -16.87 -20.64
C TRP A 514 -11.02 -18.32 -20.76
N ASN A 515 -11.63 -19.24 -20.01
CA ASN A 515 -11.31 -20.67 -20.05
C ASN A 515 -12.25 -21.48 -20.94
N ASP A 516 -13.20 -20.85 -21.64
CA ASP A 516 -14.08 -21.52 -22.63
C ASP A 516 -13.32 -21.80 -23.93
N THR A 517 -12.30 -22.65 -23.79
CA THR A 517 -11.35 -23.04 -24.83
C THR A 517 -11.69 -24.42 -25.41
N ARG A 518 -12.89 -24.94 -25.12
CA ARG A 518 -13.31 -26.28 -25.56
C ARG A 518 -13.60 -26.27 -27.06
N ALA A 519 -12.65 -26.78 -27.83
CA ALA A 519 -12.81 -27.01 -29.26
C ALA A 519 -12.88 -28.52 -29.58
N PRO A 520 -13.72 -28.95 -30.55
CA PRO A 520 -13.69 -30.33 -31.03
C PRO A 520 -12.35 -30.61 -31.71
N TYR A 521 -11.66 -31.66 -31.25
CA TYR A 521 -10.42 -32.15 -31.86
C TYR A 521 -10.71 -33.47 -32.58
N PRO A 522 -10.11 -33.75 -33.77
CA PRO A 522 -10.40 -34.97 -34.53
C PRO A 522 -10.10 -36.25 -33.75
N GLU A 523 -10.91 -37.30 -33.95
CA GLU A 523 -10.79 -38.62 -33.29
C GLU A 523 -9.54 -39.43 -33.71
N MET A 524 -8.83 -39.00 -34.76
CA MET A 524 -7.62 -39.67 -35.27
C MET A 524 -6.42 -39.35 -34.35
N PRO A 525 -5.84 -40.32 -33.63
CA PRO A 525 -5.34 -40.04 -32.29
C PRO A 525 -3.82 -39.83 -32.19
N THR A 526 -3.08 -39.96 -33.30
CA THR A 526 -1.60 -39.97 -33.25
C THR A 526 -0.98 -39.09 -34.34
N LEU A 527 0.13 -38.44 -33.99
CA LEU A 527 0.88 -37.56 -34.89
C LEU A 527 1.38 -38.30 -36.15
N HIS A 528 1.85 -39.54 -36.00
CA HIS A 528 2.29 -40.36 -37.13
C HIS A 528 1.13 -40.79 -38.03
N GLY A 529 -0.07 -41.04 -37.47
CA GLY A 529 -1.27 -41.34 -38.27
C GLY A 529 -1.74 -40.15 -39.10
N LEU A 530 -1.64 -38.93 -38.57
CA LEU A 530 -1.88 -37.70 -39.35
C LEU A 530 -0.86 -37.54 -40.48
N PHE A 531 0.42 -37.84 -40.21
CA PHE A 531 1.46 -37.83 -41.23
C PHE A 531 1.18 -38.86 -42.33
N GLU A 532 0.83 -40.10 -41.98
CA GLU A 532 0.49 -41.15 -42.96
C GLU A 532 -0.72 -40.80 -43.83
N ARG A 533 -1.73 -40.14 -43.25
CA ARG A 533 -2.87 -39.63 -44.02
C ARG A 533 -2.43 -38.58 -45.04
N GLN A 534 -1.52 -37.66 -44.65
CA GLN A 534 -0.97 -36.68 -45.58
C GLN A 534 -0.15 -37.34 -46.69
N VAL A 535 0.60 -38.41 -46.37
CA VAL A 535 1.33 -39.22 -47.37
C VAL A 535 0.38 -39.84 -48.39
N ALA A 536 -0.79 -40.31 -47.96
CA ALA A 536 -1.80 -40.86 -48.87
C ALA A 536 -2.44 -39.79 -49.77
N LEU A 537 -2.59 -38.56 -49.29
CA LEU A 537 -3.20 -37.45 -50.04
C LEU A 537 -2.25 -36.80 -51.04
N SER A 538 -0.97 -36.64 -50.68
CA SER A 538 0.00 -35.89 -51.50
C SER A 538 1.41 -36.50 -51.39
N PRO A 539 1.60 -37.73 -51.90
CA PRO A 539 2.82 -38.50 -51.71
C PRO A 539 4.08 -37.80 -52.26
N ASP A 540 3.94 -37.08 -53.38
CA ASP A 540 5.06 -36.50 -54.13
C ASP A 540 5.40 -35.07 -53.71
N SER A 541 4.60 -34.51 -52.80
CA SER A 541 4.89 -33.19 -52.24
C SER A 541 6.11 -33.28 -51.33
N ILE A 542 6.89 -32.21 -51.30
CA ILE A 542 8.05 -32.09 -50.42
C ILE A 542 7.59 -32.00 -48.97
N ALA A 543 8.06 -32.92 -48.12
CA ALA A 543 7.75 -32.97 -46.70
C ALA A 543 8.78 -32.22 -45.86
N VAL A 544 10.07 -32.42 -46.13
CA VAL A 544 11.18 -31.77 -45.40
C VAL A 544 12.22 -31.26 -46.38
N ARG A 545 12.76 -30.07 -46.09
CA ARG A 545 13.90 -29.47 -46.81
C ARG A 545 15.08 -29.37 -45.84
N GLY A 546 16.20 -29.98 -46.22
CA GLY A 546 17.45 -29.95 -45.46
C GLY A 546 18.31 -28.73 -45.78
N GLN A 547 19.59 -28.81 -45.42
CA GLN A 547 20.57 -27.78 -45.79
C GLN A 547 21.09 -28.05 -47.22
N VAL A 548 21.06 -27.03 -48.07
CA VAL A 548 21.58 -27.02 -49.46
C VAL A 548 21.09 -28.19 -50.34
N ALA A 549 20.03 -27.93 -51.11
CA ALA A 549 19.47 -28.81 -52.15
C ALA A 549 18.95 -30.20 -51.72
N GLU A 550 19.04 -30.57 -50.44
CA GLU A 550 18.42 -31.79 -49.90
C GLU A 550 16.90 -31.60 -49.69
N GLN A 551 16.09 -32.44 -50.32
CA GLN A 551 14.64 -32.45 -50.16
C GLN A 551 14.12 -33.88 -50.12
N VAL A 552 13.14 -34.16 -49.26
CA VAL A 552 12.49 -35.47 -49.18
C VAL A 552 10.99 -35.32 -49.35
N SER A 553 10.38 -36.16 -50.19
CA SER A 553 8.94 -36.20 -50.37
C SER A 553 8.24 -36.84 -49.16
N TYR A 554 6.92 -36.63 -49.03
CA TYR A 554 6.13 -37.33 -48.01
C TYR A 554 6.27 -38.85 -48.14
N ARG A 555 6.21 -39.37 -49.37
CA ARG A 555 6.36 -40.79 -49.66
C ARG A 555 7.73 -41.33 -49.23
N ASP A 556 8.81 -40.66 -49.61
CA ASP A 556 10.17 -41.13 -49.31
C ASP A 556 10.46 -41.07 -47.80
N LEU A 557 10.00 -40.03 -47.13
CA LEU A 557 10.14 -39.89 -45.68
C LEU A 557 9.31 -40.94 -44.93
N ASN A 558 8.10 -41.24 -45.40
CA ASN A 558 7.27 -42.28 -44.81
C ASN A 558 7.87 -43.68 -45.01
N CYS A 559 8.33 -44.00 -46.21
CA CYS A 559 8.97 -45.28 -46.51
C CYS A 559 10.23 -45.50 -45.66
N SER A 560 11.13 -44.52 -45.62
CA SER A 560 12.37 -44.60 -44.85
C SER A 560 12.14 -44.57 -43.33
N GLY A 561 11.10 -43.86 -42.87
CA GLY A 561 10.64 -43.87 -41.48
C GLY A 561 10.02 -45.20 -41.07
N ASN A 562 9.20 -45.82 -41.94
CA ASN A 562 8.61 -47.15 -41.73
C ASN A 562 9.71 -48.23 -41.62
N GLN A 563 10.70 -48.18 -42.51
CA GLN A 563 11.86 -49.08 -42.47
C GLN A 563 12.58 -49.02 -41.13
N LEU A 564 12.86 -47.81 -40.64
CA LEU A 564 13.47 -47.61 -39.34
C LEU A 564 12.53 -48.07 -38.21
N ALA A 565 11.23 -47.80 -38.28
CA ALA A 565 10.26 -48.24 -37.27
C ALA A 565 10.20 -49.78 -37.16
N HIS A 566 10.08 -50.51 -38.28
CA HIS A 566 10.10 -51.98 -38.30
C HIS A 566 11.39 -52.54 -37.71
N PHE A 567 12.52 -51.89 -37.97
CA PHE A 567 13.80 -52.28 -37.39
C PHE A 567 13.85 -52.04 -35.87
N LEU A 568 13.38 -50.88 -35.40
CA LEU A 568 13.31 -50.55 -33.98
C LEU A 568 12.40 -51.52 -33.22
N VAL A 569 11.26 -51.91 -33.79
CA VAL A 569 10.35 -52.92 -33.20
C VAL A 569 11.07 -54.26 -33.01
N LYS A 570 11.84 -54.72 -34.00
CA LYS A 570 12.64 -55.96 -33.87
C LYS A 570 13.69 -55.87 -32.77
N ARG A 571 14.14 -54.67 -32.41
CA ARG A 571 15.06 -54.42 -31.29
C ARG A 571 14.36 -54.17 -29.95
N GLY A 572 13.03 -54.24 -29.93
CA GLY A 572 12.22 -54.11 -28.71
C GLY A 572 11.64 -52.71 -28.47
N ALA A 573 11.58 -51.85 -29.49
CA ALA A 573 10.76 -50.64 -29.41
C ALA A 573 9.26 -51.00 -29.47
N GLY A 574 8.44 -50.27 -28.74
CA GLY A 574 7.00 -50.48 -28.65
C GLY A 574 6.35 -49.52 -27.65
N PRO A 575 5.02 -49.64 -27.45
CA PRO A 575 4.30 -48.85 -26.45
C PRO A 575 4.96 -48.91 -25.06
N ARG A 576 4.99 -47.77 -24.38
CA ARG A 576 5.59 -47.59 -23.02
C ARG A 576 7.11 -47.79 -22.94
N GLN A 577 7.80 -47.95 -24.05
CA GLN A 577 9.27 -47.91 -24.09
C GLN A 577 9.73 -46.49 -24.41
N ILE A 578 10.82 -46.06 -23.78
CA ILE A 578 11.47 -44.78 -24.10
C ILE A 578 12.62 -45.05 -25.07
N ILE A 579 12.70 -44.29 -26.15
CA ILE A 579 13.77 -44.39 -27.14
C ILE A 579 14.46 -43.03 -27.23
N GLY A 580 15.76 -43.01 -26.96
CA GLY A 580 16.59 -41.83 -27.13
C GLY A 580 16.72 -41.45 -28.60
N LEU A 581 16.66 -40.16 -28.90
CA LEU A 581 16.94 -39.60 -30.23
C LEU A 581 18.05 -38.56 -30.10
N CYS A 582 19.28 -38.95 -30.42
CA CYS A 582 20.47 -38.11 -30.33
C CYS A 582 21.03 -37.85 -31.74
N LEU A 583 20.52 -36.82 -32.41
CA LEU A 583 20.94 -36.43 -33.75
C LEU A 583 20.99 -34.91 -33.87
N HIS A 584 21.92 -34.39 -34.68
CA HIS A 584 21.88 -32.99 -35.08
C HIS A 584 20.67 -32.70 -35.98
N ARG A 585 20.29 -31.42 -36.08
CA ARG A 585 19.20 -30.95 -36.95
C ARG A 585 19.43 -31.38 -38.39
N SER A 586 18.61 -32.31 -38.88
CA SER A 586 18.76 -32.96 -40.18
C SER A 586 17.46 -33.66 -40.60
N ILE A 587 17.35 -34.08 -41.86
CA ILE A 587 16.24 -34.93 -42.32
C ILE A 587 16.21 -36.25 -41.53
N GLU A 588 17.38 -36.80 -41.19
CA GLU A 588 17.52 -38.01 -40.37
C GLU A 588 16.93 -37.85 -38.96
N GLN A 589 17.01 -36.66 -38.36
CA GLN A 589 16.37 -36.40 -37.06
C GLN A 589 14.84 -36.51 -37.16
N ILE A 590 14.24 -35.96 -38.23
CA ILE A 590 12.79 -36.05 -38.46
C ILE A 590 12.38 -37.50 -38.78
N ARG A 591 13.19 -38.22 -39.59
CA ARG A 591 13.00 -39.64 -39.86
C ARG A 591 13.04 -40.46 -38.57
N GLY A 592 14.02 -40.23 -37.70
CA GLY A 592 14.14 -40.89 -36.40
C GLY A 592 12.96 -40.62 -35.48
N LEU A 593 12.53 -39.36 -35.39
CA LEU A 593 11.34 -38.95 -34.64
C LEU A 593 10.08 -39.68 -35.12
N LEU A 594 9.80 -39.65 -36.43
CA LEU A 594 8.65 -40.32 -37.02
C LEU A 594 8.71 -41.84 -36.82
N ALA A 595 9.89 -42.45 -36.99
CA ALA A 595 10.07 -43.88 -36.81
C ALA A 595 9.78 -44.33 -35.38
N ILE A 596 10.29 -43.60 -34.37
CA ILE A 596 10.03 -43.88 -32.95
C ILE A 596 8.53 -43.78 -32.67
N LEU A 597 7.88 -42.68 -33.10
CA LEU A 597 6.44 -42.47 -32.89
C LEU A 597 5.60 -43.56 -33.55
N LYS A 598 5.98 -44.04 -34.74
CA LYS A 598 5.31 -45.14 -35.44
C LYS A 598 5.37 -46.46 -34.67
N THR A 599 6.43 -46.69 -33.89
CA THR A 599 6.51 -47.89 -33.02
C THR A 599 5.58 -47.83 -31.80
N GLY A 600 5.00 -46.67 -31.49
CA GLY A 600 4.28 -46.40 -30.24
C GLY A 600 5.19 -46.08 -29.06
N ALA A 601 6.50 -46.09 -29.26
CA ALA A 601 7.46 -45.72 -28.23
C ALA A 601 7.51 -44.20 -28.01
N THR A 602 7.97 -43.83 -26.82
CA THR A 602 8.11 -42.45 -26.36
C THR A 602 9.46 -41.89 -26.73
N VAL A 603 9.47 -40.73 -27.38
CA VAL A 603 10.70 -40.08 -27.84
C VAL A 603 11.38 -39.35 -26.68
N LEU A 604 12.65 -39.65 -26.44
CA LEU A 604 13.52 -38.86 -25.56
C LEU A 604 14.52 -38.08 -26.42
N PRO A 605 14.25 -36.80 -26.77
CA PRO A 605 15.20 -36.01 -27.53
C PRO A 605 16.43 -35.69 -26.67
N LEU A 606 17.61 -35.99 -27.21
CA LEU A 606 18.90 -35.75 -26.58
C LEU A 606 19.65 -34.73 -27.44
N ASP A 607 19.94 -33.56 -26.87
CA ASP A 607 20.71 -32.53 -27.57
C ASP A 607 22.19 -32.91 -27.58
N PRO A 608 22.80 -33.19 -28.75
CA PRO A 608 24.21 -33.56 -28.83
C PRO A 608 25.16 -32.44 -28.37
N THR A 609 24.70 -31.18 -28.30
CA THR A 609 25.51 -30.07 -27.80
C THR A 609 25.64 -30.05 -26.28
N TYR A 610 24.84 -30.84 -25.56
CA TYR A 610 24.92 -30.91 -24.10
C TYR A 610 26.21 -31.57 -23.63
N PRO A 611 26.79 -31.11 -22.50
CA PRO A 611 27.91 -31.79 -21.87
C PRO A 611 27.58 -33.25 -21.57
N ARG A 612 28.55 -34.14 -21.73
CA ARG A 612 28.39 -35.58 -21.49
C ARG A 612 27.76 -35.91 -20.13
N ALA A 613 28.16 -35.20 -19.07
CA ALA A 613 27.60 -35.40 -17.73
C ALA A 613 26.10 -35.03 -17.62
N ARG A 614 25.59 -34.12 -18.45
CA ARG A 614 24.15 -33.81 -18.51
C ARG A 614 23.40 -34.90 -19.24
N LEU A 615 23.93 -35.39 -20.37
CA LEU A 615 23.36 -36.51 -21.11
C LEU A 615 23.32 -37.79 -20.26
N ALA A 616 24.41 -38.12 -19.56
CA ALA A 616 24.47 -39.26 -18.66
C ALA A 616 23.38 -39.22 -17.58
N ARG A 617 23.17 -38.06 -16.93
CA ARG A 617 22.08 -37.89 -15.95
C ARG A 617 20.70 -38.11 -16.55
N ILE A 618 20.44 -37.56 -17.73
CA ILE A 618 19.16 -37.75 -18.44
C ILE A 618 18.95 -39.24 -18.76
N LEU A 619 19.99 -39.93 -19.21
CA LEU A 619 19.94 -41.34 -19.58
C LEU A 619 19.78 -42.27 -18.37
N ASP A 620 20.44 -41.96 -17.26
CA ASP A 620 20.33 -42.69 -15.99
C ASP A 620 18.90 -42.60 -15.41
N GLU A 621 18.27 -41.42 -15.49
CA GLU A 621 16.92 -41.19 -15.00
C GLU A 621 15.84 -41.74 -15.96
N ALA A 622 15.99 -41.52 -17.27
CA ALA A 622 14.99 -41.92 -18.26
C ALA A 622 15.08 -43.40 -18.66
N GLN A 623 16.23 -44.04 -18.46
CA GLN A 623 16.52 -45.44 -18.77
C GLN A 623 15.97 -45.88 -20.15
N PRO A 624 16.33 -45.19 -21.25
CA PRO A 624 15.79 -45.53 -22.56
C PRO A 624 16.21 -46.94 -22.98
N ARG A 625 15.31 -47.65 -23.66
CA ARG A 625 15.53 -49.01 -24.15
C ARG A 625 16.67 -49.08 -25.17
N MET A 626 16.81 -48.04 -25.98
CA MET A 626 17.89 -47.84 -26.95
C MET A 626 17.97 -46.36 -27.35
N ILE A 627 19.04 -45.97 -28.04
CA ILE A 627 19.25 -44.62 -28.55
C ILE A 627 19.48 -44.65 -30.06
N VAL A 628 18.64 -43.96 -30.82
CA VAL A 628 18.85 -43.67 -32.25
C VAL A 628 19.84 -42.52 -32.38
N THR A 629 20.94 -42.76 -33.06
CA THR A 629 22.07 -41.82 -33.23
C THR A 629 22.78 -42.06 -34.56
N ASN A 630 23.91 -41.40 -34.79
CA ASN A 630 24.80 -41.63 -35.92
C ASN A 630 26.22 -41.99 -35.43
N LEU A 631 27.09 -42.44 -36.34
CA LEU A 631 28.46 -42.85 -36.00
C LEU A 631 29.26 -41.71 -35.36
N ALA A 632 29.10 -40.47 -35.86
CA ALA A 632 29.80 -39.30 -35.34
C ALA A 632 29.49 -39.01 -33.87
N LEU A 633 28.25 -39.22 -33.44
CA LEU A 633 27.79 -38.97 -32.07
C LEU A 633 27.89 -40.20 -31.16
N SER A 634 28.12 -41.39 -31.71
CA SER A 634 28.20 -42.63 -30.94
C SER A 634 29.23 -42.57 -29.81
N ALA A 635 30.41 -41.99 -30.05
CA ALA A 635 31.48 -41.86 -29.06
C ALA A 635 31.12 -41.02 -27.83
N GLN A 636 30.25 -40.02 -27.99
CA GLN A 636 29.77 -39.17 -26.88
C GLN A 636 28.79 -39.92 -25.96
N LEU A 637 28.14 -40.96 -26.50
CA LEU A 637 27.20 -41.84 -25.81
C LEU A 637 27.87 -43.15 -25.34
N SER A 638 29.08 -43.46 -25.83
CA SER A 638 29.86 -44.65 -25.46
C SER A 638 30.24 -44.64 -23.99
N GLY A 639 29.71 -45.58 -23.21
CA GLY A 639 29.94 -45.73 -21.76
C GLY A 639 28.65 -45.96 -20.97
N GLU A 640 27.51 -45.62 -21.56
CA GLU A 640 26.18 -45.98 -21.04
C GLU A 640 25.84 -47.40 -21.48
N ASN A 641 25.32 -48.25 -20.60
CA ASN A 641 24.98 -49.65 -20.90
C ASN A 641 23.66 -49.77 -21.70
N ILE A 642 23.47 -48.88 -22.67
CA ILE A 642 22.24 -48.70 -23.46
C ILE A 642 22.55 -48.99 -24.93
N PRO A 643 21.77 -49.86 -25.61
CA PRO A 643 21.97 -50.16 -27.03
C PRO A 643 21.89 -48.92 -27.93
N LEU A 644 22.88 -48.74 -28.81
CA LEU A 644 22.87 -47.68 -29.83
C LEU A 644 22.39 -48.22 -31.18
N VAL A 645 21.59 -47.43 -31.89
CA VAL A 645 21.15 -47.67 -33.26
C VAL A 645 21.73 -46.56 -34.14
N CYS A 646 22.80 -46.86 -34.88
CA CYS A 646 23.48 -45.89 -35.74
C CYS A 646 22.87 -45.88 -37.15
N VAL A 647 22.17 -44.80 -37.51
CA VAL A 647 21.41 -44.72 -38.78
C VAL A 647 22.28 -44.65 -40.04
N ASP A 648 23.56 -44.28 -39.90
CA ASP A 648 24.59 -44.20 -40.95
C ASP A 648 25.71 -45.25 -40.76
N GLY A 649 25.51 -46.21 -39.85
CA GLY A 649 26.50 -47.22 -39.48
C GLY A 649 26.20 -48.63 -40.01
N PRO A 650 26.76 -49.69 -39.38
CA PRO A 650 26.56 -51.08 -39.78
C PRO A 650 25.08 -51.52 -39.84
N ASP A 651 24.22 -50.85 -39.07
CA ASP A 651 22.78 -51.10 -39.03
C ASP A 651 22.02 -50.55 -40.25
N ALA A 652 22.60 -49.60 -40.99
CA ALA A 652 21.92 -48.91 -42.10
C ALA A 652 21.45 -49.86 -43.20
N THR A 653 22.22 -50.90 -43.50
CA THR A 653 21.86 -51.93 -44.50
C THR A 653 20.68 -52.78 -44.04
N LEU A 654 20.59 -53.10 -42.74
CA LEU A 654 19.49 -53.84 -42.14
C LEU A 654 18.22 -52.99 -42.04
N VAL A 655 18.36 -51.69 -41.77
CA VAL A 655 17.24 -50.75 -41.79
C VAL A 655 16.69 -50.62 -43.20
N ASN A 656 17.53 -50.38 -44.21
CA ASN A 656 17.11 -50.16 -45.59
C ASN A 656 16.49 -51.41 -46.26
N SER A 657 16.76 -52.62 -45.71
CA SER A 657 16.15 -53.87 -46.15
C SER A 657 14.87 -54.25 -45.38
N ALA A 658 14.47 -53.47 -44.37
CA ALA A 658 13.22 -53.66 -43.66
C ALA A 658 11.99 -53.32 -44.52
N ARG A 659 10.81 -53.72 -44.05
CA ARG A 659 9.54 -53.41 -44.72
C ARG A 659 9.32 -51.89 -44.73
N SER A 660 8.85 -51.35 -45.85
CA SER A 660 8.51 -49.93 -46.01
C SER A 660 7.02 -49.63 -45.84
N SER A 661 6.17 -50.65 -45.63
CA SER A 661 4.74 -50.50 -45.34
C SER A 661 4.52 -49.87 -43.96
N ASN A 662 3.43 -49.11 -43.80
CA ASN A 662 3.06 -48.55 -42.50
C ASN A 662 2.98 -49.65 -41.44
N LEU A 663 3.38 -49.30 -40.23
CA LEU A 663 3.39 -50.22 -39.11
C LEU A 663 2.01 -50.20 -38.45
N ASP A 664 1.38 -51.36 -38.33
CA ASP A 664 0.12 -51.52 -37.59
C ASP A 664 0.43 -51.72 -36.10
N ALA A 665 0.93 -50.66 -35.46
CA ALA A 665 1.17 -50.63 -34.02
C ALA A 665 -0.11 -50.21 -33.30
N ALA A 666 -0.48 -50.91 -32.23
CA ALA A 666 -1.64 -50.59 -31.41
C ALA A 666 -1.37 -49.37 -30.50
N VAL A 667 -1.12 -48.20 -31.09
CA VAL A 667 -0.86 -46.95 -30.38
C VAL A 667 -2.19 -46.26 -30.04
N VAL A 668 -2.36 -45.88 -28.78
CA VAL A 668 -3.55 -45.16 -28.31
C VAL A 668 -3.20 -43.70 -27.99
N PRO A 669 -4.15 -42.74 -28.09
CA PRO A 669 -3.87 -41.32 -27.84
C PRO A 669 -3.38 -41.00 -26.42
N ARG A 670 -3.55 -41.94 -25.47
CA ARG A 670 -3.05 -41.81 -24.09
C ARG A 670 -1.61 -42.28 -23.92
N ASP A 671 -1.00 -42.86 -24.94
CA ASP A 671 0.40 -43.26 -24.88
C ASP A 671 1.31 -42.02 -24.91
N PRO A 672 2.39 -41.99 -24.10
CA PRO A 672 3.29 -40.85 -24.07
C PRO A 672 4.05 -40.69 -25.40
N ALA A 673 3.93 -39.53 -26.04
CA ALA A 673 4.61 -39.23 -27.30
C ALA A 673 6.11 -38.89 -27.09
N TYR A 674 6.43 -38.14 -26.03
CA TYR A 674 7.79 -37.75 -25.71
C TYR A 674 8.01 -37.50 -24.20
N VAL A 675 9.27 -37.52 -23.77
CA VAL A 675 9.73 -37.08 -22.44
C VAL A 675 10.71 -35.93 -22.62
N LEU A 676 10.43 -34.76 -22.04
CA LEU A 676 11.31 -33.59 -22.08
C LEU A 676 11.91 -33.31 -20.70
N PHE A 677 13.23 -33.24 -20.65
CA PHE A 677 13.95 -32.82 -19.45
C PHE A 677 14.09 -31.30 -19.44
N THR A 678 13.63 -30.66 -18.37
CA THR A 678 13.78 -29.20 -18.17
C THR A 678 15.07 -28.89 -17.41
N SER A 679 15.38 -27.60 -17.26
CA SER A 679 16.62 -27.10 -16.64
C SER A 679 16.86 -27.57 -15.20
N GLY A 680 15.87 -28.18 -14.54
CA GLY A 680 16.02 -28.74 -13.19
C GLY A 680 16.47 -27.66 -12.21
N SER A 681 15.73 -26.56 -12.11
CA SER A 681 16.01 -25.45 -11.18
C SER A 681 15.65 -25.79 -9.73
N THR A 682 15.83 -27.04 -9.32
CA THR A 682 15.51 -27.60 -8.00
C THR A 682 16.70 -28.31 -7.42
#